data_AF-A0AAN7TPQ4-F1
#
_entry.id   AF-A0AAN7TPQ4-F1
#
_cell.length_a   1.000
_cell.length_b   1.000
_cell.length_c   1.000
_cell.angle_alpha   90.00
_cell.angle_beta   90.00
_cell.angle_gamma   90.00
#
_symmetry.space_group_name_H-M   'P 1'
#
loop_
_entity.id
_entity.type
_entity.pdbx_description
1 polymer ?
#
loop_
_entity_poly.entity_id
_entity_poly.type
_entity_poly.pdbx_seq_one_letter_code
_entity_poly.pdbx_strand_id
1 'polypeptide(L)'
;MFRLFSSGVDDLVLVSNPSNGEVTSQIGARFDRELIYTNIGEVLIAVNPYKSLPITGPEFIKMYQNASGSDASPHIYALAERAYRRMVDENESQCVIISGESGAGKTVSAKLILQYVTSVSPNNSSGGSGGGGGNGGGIPQYDGGSDDRPAPPMGRGMGMPGMVGRGGLPTRGAPSRGGGPPTRGRGGPPPPIPQNRAAPPQPVSSGGGPPPVARGPVAPPPTRGGAPPRGGGPPTRGGRGGGPPQPVPSRGGYGGGGSSRSVDVEHIKKVILDSNPLMEAIGNAKTVRNDNSSRFGKYLEIQFDDNNAPVGGLISTFLLEKTRVTFQQKNERNFHIFYQLLGGLDQTTRSEWGLTQATDFYYLAQSKCTTVEDVDDARDFQEVKSAMETVGISREEQTEIFRILAAILHVGNIRFQGEAPASVIDETPLQWAASLLGCDPQFLGQSLNHRQIQSGSARHTQYQVPQNPDQSAGLRDALAKTLYERIFDFIVTRINKAMSYSGNCKVIGVLDIYGFEVFERNSFEQFCINYVNERLQQIFIDLTVRGEQREYHEEGMKWKDISFFDNKIVVDLIDGNKPPGIMRVLDDVCKTVHAVDSAAADIKFMEKLIHSIQSHPHLVISNTGSSADEFTIKHYAGDVSYSTEEFCFKNNDNLYASIVGCLQNSTYQFIVSLFPENIQDNKQAPTTSSFKIRQSSSYLVTRLSACTPHYIRCIKPNDKKQPMNFVSSRVEHQVKYLGLLENIKVKRSGYAYRQLKDVFLNRFGKIMDVQPRNVQEFVEYITRTHKDINADEFEEGKTKVFVKNPETIFVMEDLLMQKIDPIGYKNRVQAYKENEKLAQMKQGKHSMKQKCLIQ
;
A
#
# COMPACT_ATOMS: atom_id res chain seq x y z
N MET A 1 16.12 -34.23 -19.90
CA MET A 1 15.21 -34.87 -18.93
C MET A 1 14.48 -33.82 -18.10
N PHE A 2 15.23 -32.94 -17.42
CA PHE A 2 14.92 -31.64 -16.76
C PHE A 2 13.55 -30.90 -16.87
N ARG A 3 12.64 -31.17 -17.81
CA ARG A 3 11.41 -30.37 -17.98
C ARG A 3 10.24 -30.79 -17.08
N LEU A 4 10.35 -31.93 -16.40
CA LEU A 4 9.23 -32.53 -15.66
C LEU A 4 8.69 -31.66 -14.52
N PHE A 5 9.59 -30.91 -13.88
CA PHE A 5 9.26 -29.94 -12.83
C PHE A 5 9.31 -28.48 -13.33
N SER A 6 9.70 -28.22 -14.58
CA SER A 6 9.87 -26.86 -15.13
C SER A 6 8.55 -26.18 -15.57
N SER A 7 7.42 -26.53 -14.95
CA SER A 7 6.10 -25.95 -15.29
C SER A 7 5.17 -25.88 -14.07
N GLY A 8 5.15 -24.71 -13.45
CA GLY A 8 4.41 -24.39 -12.24
C GLY A 8 5.17 -24.68 -10.96
N VAL A 9 6.49 -24.40 -10.92
CA VAL A 9 7.36 -24.59 -9.75
C VAL A 9 6.82 -23.95 -8.47
N ASP A 10 7.02 -24.58 -7.32
CA ASP A 10 6.61 -24.01 -6.02
C ASP A 10 7.45 -22.77 -5.62
N ASP A 11 8.73 -22.71 -6.04
CA ASP A 11 9.60 -21.56 -5.85
C ASP A 11 10.24 -21.12 -7.19
N LEU A 12 10.07 -19.85 -7.55
CA LEU A 12 10.59 -19.27 -8.78
C LEU A 12 12.10 -18.96 -8.72
N VAL A 13 12.73 -18.98 -7.54
CA VAL A 13 14.21 -18.96 -7.43
C VAL A 13 14.80 -20.16 -8.18
N LEU A 14 14.05 -21.26 -8.30
CA LEU A 14 14.49 -22.44 -9.02
C LEU A 14 14.36 -22.32 -10.56
N VAL A 15 13.77 -21.25 -11.12
CA VAL A 15 13.64 -21.11 -12.59
C VAL A 15 15.01 -20.88 -13.23
N SER A 16 15.44 -21.82 -14.08
CA SER A 16 16.75 -21.84 -14.76
C SER A 16 17.09 -20.55 -15.52
N ASN A 17 16.17 -20.06 -16.35
CA ASN A 17 16.36 -18.86 -17.18
C ASN A 17 15.19 -17.88 -16.94
N PRO A 18 15.22 -17.12 -15.83
CA PRO A 18 14.09 -16.28 -15.44
C PRO A 18 14.01 -15.04 -16.34
N SER A 19 12.80 -14.73 -16.79
CA SER A 19 12.43 -13.51 -17.52
C SER A 19 11.00 -13.12 -17.11
N ASN A 20 10.54 -11.90 -17.43
CA ASN A 20 9.18 -11.47 -17.06
C ASN A 20 8.10 -12.39 -17.66
N GLY A 21 8.25 -12.77 -18.94
CA GLY A 21 7.37 -13.73 -19.60
C GLY A 21 7.45 -15.14 -19.01
N GLU A 22 8.65 -15.64 -18.66
CA GLU A 22 8.79 -16.97 -18.04
C GLU A 22 8.20 -17.01 -16.63
N VAL A 23 8.46 -16.00 -15.79
CA VAL A 23 7.85 -15.86 -14.47
C VAL A 23 6.33 -15.79 -14.58
N THR A 24 5.79 -15.05 -15.55
CA THR A 24 4.36 -15.00 -15.86
C THR A 24 3.80 -16.36 -16.27
N SER A 25 4.55 -17.11 -17.09
CA SER A 25 4.20 -18.47 -17.54
C SER A 25 4.12 -19.45 -16.37
N GLN A 26 5.12 -19.44 -15.47
CA GLN A 26 5.16 -20.30 -14.28
C GLN A 26 4.01 -19.99 -13.31
N ILE A 27 3.71 -18.71 -13.07
CA ILE A 27 2.57 -18.28 -12.23
C ILE A 27 1.24 -18.71 -12.87
N GLY A 28 1.06 -18.50 -14.18
CA GLY A 28 -0.15 -18.93 -14.91
C GLY A 28 -0.36 -20.44 -14.86
N ALA A 29 0.70 -21.24 -15.06
CA ALA A 29 0.65 -22.69 -15.01
C ALA A 29 0.28 -23.27 -13.63
N ARG A 30 0.38 -22.48 -12.55
CA ARG A 30 -0.13 -22.80 -11.20
C ARG A 30 -1.57 -22.34 -11.02
N PHE A 31 -1.87 -21.12 -11.46
CA PHE A 31 -3.21 -20.54 -11.40
C PHE A 31 -4.24 -21.39 -12.17
N ASP A 32 -3.88 -21.93 -13.34
CA ASP A 32 -4.68 -22.90 -14.12
C ASP A 32 -5.00 -24.20 -13.36
N ARG A 33 -4.29 -24.49 -12.26
CA ARG A 33 -4.47 -25.65 -11.36
C ARG A 33 -5.10 -25.26 -10.01
N GLU A 34 -5.63 -24.04 -9.92
CA GLU A 34 -6.15 -23.39 -8.69
C GLU A 34 -5.09 -23.15 -7.59
N LEU A 35 -3.80 -23.30 -7.90
CA LEU A 35 -2.68 -23.02 -7.00
C LEU A 35 -2.32 -21.53 -7.07
N ILE A 36 -3.00 -20.71 -6.25
CA ILE A 36 -2.85 -19.25 -6.28
C ILE A 36 -1.58 -18.68 -5.62
N TYR A 37 -0.81 -19.53 -4.94
CA TYR A 37 0.37 -19.15 -4.16
C TYR A 37 1.66 -19.71 -4.77
N THR A 38 2.74 -18.91 -4.78
CA THR A 38 4.06 -19.29 -5.33
C THR A 38 5.17 -18.54 -4.58
N ASN A 39 6.32 -19.16 -4.31
CA ASN A 39 7.42 -18.51 -3.60
C ASN A 39 8.44 -17.85 -4.55
N ILE A 40 9.19 -16.88 -4.01
CA ILE A 40 10.53 -16.47 -4.45
C ILE A 40 11.41 -16.51 -3.19
N GLY A 41 11.90 -17.69 -2.81
CA GLY A 41 12.54 -17.92 -1.52
C GLY A 41 11.62 -17.56 -0.35
N GLU A 42 11.96 -16.52 0.40
CA GLU A 42 11.13 -16.06 1.52
C GLU A 42 9.93 -15.17 1.13
N VAL A 43 9.87 -14.68 -0.11
CA VAL A 43 8.77 -13.83 -0.61
C VAL A 43 7.62 -14.69 -1.14
N LEU A 44 6.38 -14.39 -0.76
CA LEU A 44 5.18 -15.07 -1.27
C LEU A 44 4.50 -14.23 -2.36
N ILE A 45 4.18 -14.86 -3.49
CA ILE A 45 3.24 -14.32 -4.49
C ILE A 45 1.85 -14.87 -4.18
N ALA A 46 0.84 -14.01 -4.28
CA ALA A 46 -0.57 -14.37 -4.16
C ALA A 46 -1.37 -13.82 -5.36
N VAL A 47 -1.98 -14.69 -6.15
CA VAL A 47 -2.80 -14.29 -7.32
C VAL A 47 -4.28 -14.33 -6.94
N ASN A 48 -5.02 -13.22 -7.09
CA ASN A 48 -6.43 -13.19 -6.71
C ASN A 48 -7.30 -14.12 -7.59
N PRO A 49 -7.91 -15.20 -7.07
CA PRO A 49 -8.71 -16.13 -7.87
C PRO A 49 -10.05 -15.55 -8.38
N TYR A 50 -10.52 -14.44 -7.78
CA TYR A 50 -11.88 -13.90 -7.96
C TYR A 50 -13.02 -14.91 -7.69
N LYS A 51 -12.74 -15.94 -6.89
CA LYS A 51 -13.72 -16.86 -6.29
C LYS A 51 -13.24 -17.30 -4.91
N SER A 52 -14.15 -17.78 -4.06
CA SER A 52 -13.75 -18.48 -2.82
C SER A 52 -13.04 -19.80 -3.16
N LEU A 53 -11.99 -20.13 -2.41
CA LEU A 53 -11.26 -21.40 -2.48
C LEU A 53 -11.23 -22.02 -1.07
N PRO A 54 -11.53 -23.33 -0.92
CA PRO A 54 -11.50 -24.02 0.37
C PRO A 54 -10.06 -24.37 0.76
N ILE A 55 -9.24 -23.34 0.98
CA ILE A 55 -7.80 -23.44 1.36
C ILE A 55 -7.44 -22.58 2.58
N THR A 56 -8.41 -21.87 3.16
CA THR A 56 -8.22 -20.94 4.29
C THR A 56 -9.15 -21.24 5.47
N GLY A 57 -9.57 -22.49 5.64
CA GLY A 57 -10.37 -22.93 6.78
C GLY A 57 -9.49 -23.31 7.99
N PRO A 58 -10.11 -23.56 9.17
CA PRO A 58 -9.40 -23.96 10.39
C PRO A 58 -8.57 -25.24 10.25
N GLU A 59 -8.95 -26.13 9.31
CA GLU A 59 -8.20 -27.32 8.93
C GLU A 59 -6.84 -26.98 8.29
N PHE A 60 -6.77 -25.92 7.48
CA PHE A 60 -5.50 -25.43 6.93
C PHE A 60 -4.67 -24.69 7.99
N ILE A 61 -5.30 -23.99 8.95
CA ILE A 61 -4.56 -23.42 10.09
C ILE A 61 -3.84 -24.54 10.84
N LYS A 62 -4.54 -25.63 11.19
CA LYS A 62 -3.95 -26.81 11.86
C LYS A 62 -2.92 -27.56 11.01
N MET A 63 -3.06 -27.56 9.68
CA MET A 63 -2.11 -28.21 8.77
C MET A 63 -0.76 -27.47 8.69
N TYR A 64 -0.75 -26.14 8.79
CA TYR A 64 0.47 -25.34 8.73
C TYR A 64 1.09 -25.06 10.11
N GLN A 65 0.35 -25.26 11.20
CA GLN A 65 0.85 -25.08 12.57
C GLN A 65 1.97 -26.07 12.92
N ASN A 66 3.10 -25.55 13.42
CA ASN A 66 4.34 -26.28 13.69
C ASN A 66 5.01 -26.92 12.46
N ALA A 67 4.61 -26.56 11.24
CA ALA A 67 5.19 -27.16 10.03
C ALA A 67 6.69 -26.84 9.85
N SER A 68 7.42 -27.78 9.25
CA SER A 68 8.77 -27.55 8.73
C SER A 68 8.69 -26.76 7.43
N GLY A 69 9.35 -25.60 7.37
CA GLY A 69 9.33 -24.71 6.20
C GLY A 69 9.94 -25.31 4.92
N SER A 70 10.59 -26.47 5.02
CA SER A 70 11.11 -27.29 3.92
C SER A 70 10.06 -28.15 3.20
N ASP A 71 8.95 -28.49 3.87
CA ASP A 71 8.03 -29.53 3.41
C ASP A 71 6.59 -29.02 3.20
N ALA A 72 6.35 -27.74 3.54
CA ALA A 72 5.07 -27.06 3.42
C ALA A 72 4.94 -26.38 2.03
N SER A 73 3.93 -26.79 1.24
CA SER A 73 3.64 -26.16 -0.06
C SER A 73 3.32 -24.66 0.07
N PRO A 74 3.66 -23.81 -0.92
CA PRO A 74 3.48 -22.36 -0.87
C PRO A 74 2.06 -21.95 -0.45
N HIS A 75 1.96 -21.26 0.68
CA HIS A 75 0.68 -20.83 1.24
C HIS A 75 0.86 -19.64 2.18
N ILE A 76 -0.18 -18.81 2.33
CA ILE A 76 -0.14 -17.66 3.22
C ILE A 76 0.04 -18.03 4.70
N TYR A 77 -0.49 -19.17 5.12
CA TYR A 77 -0.29 -19.70 6.46
C TYR A 77 1.13 -20.24 6.70
N ALA A 78 1.86 -20.69 5.66
CA ALA A 78 3.29 -21.03 5.81
C ALA A 78 4.15 -19.79 6.13
N LEU A 79 3.82 -18.65 5.52
CA LEU A 79 4.47 -17.36 5.82
C LEU A 79 4.08 -16.85 7.21
N ALA A 80 2.81 -16.98 7.60
CA ALA A 80 2.32 -16.61 8.93
C ALA A 80 2.96 -17.46 10.04
N GLU A 81 3.07 -18.78 9.84
CA GLU A 81 3.76 -19.71 10.73
C GLU A 81 5.23 -19.34 10.90
N ARG A 82 5.95 -19.09 9.79
CA ARG A 82 7.36 -18.69 9.85
C ARG A 82 7.55 -17.38 10.62
N ALA A 83 6.67 -16.40 10.42
CA ALA A 83 6.70 -15.15 11.18
C ALA A 83 6.45 -15.41 12.67
N TYR A 84 5.38 -16.13 13.00
CA TYR A 84 5.04 -16.43 14.39
C TYR A 84 6.16 -17.21 15.09
N ARG A 85 6.72 -18.24 14.46
CA ARG A 85 7.82 -19.01 15.05
C ARG A 85 9.14 -18.26 15.11
N ARG A 86 9.51 -17.39 14.16
CA ARG A 86 10.67 -16.49 14.36
C ARG A 86 10.49 -15.58 15.58
N MET A 87 9.29 -15.06 15.82
CA MET A 87 9.01 -14.27 17.02
C MET A 87 9.12 -15.07 18.33
N VAL A 88 8.75 -16.35 18.33
CA VAL A 88 8.86 -17.24 19.48
C VAL A 88 10.32 -17.71 19.68
N ASP A 89 10.91 -18.29 18.64
CA ASP A 89 12.17 -19.04 18.65
C ASP A 89 13.41 -18.11 18.64
N GLU A 90 13.38 -17.03 17.86
CA GLU A 90 14.49 -16.06 17.71
C GLU A 90 14.31 -14.82 18.62
N ASN A 91 13.14 -14.68 19.25
CA ASN A 91 12.72 -13.56 20.12
C ASN A 91 12.75 -12.16 19.46
N GLU A 92 12.80 -12.09 18.12
CA GLU A 92 12.75 -10.85 17.34
C GLU A 92 11.31 -10.42 17.00
N SER A 93 11.07 -9.11 16.88
CA SER A 93 9.82 -8.61 16.29
C SER A 93 9.83 -8.79 14.76
N GLN A 94 8.64 -8.98 14.17
CA GLN A 94 8.46 -9.38 12.77
C GLN A 94 7.52 -8.40 12.06
N CYS A 95 7.66 -8.24 10.75
CA CYS A 95 6.70 -7.48 9.94
C CYS A 95 6.35 -8.17 8.62
N VAL A 96 5.08 -8.17 8.24
CA VAL A 96 4.57 -8.73 6.99
C VAL A 96 4.14 -7.57 6.08
N ILE A 97 4.93 -7.32 5.04
CA ILE A 97 4.74 -6.22 4.10
C ILE A 97 3.99 -6.73 2.86
N ILE A 98 2.77 -6.23 2.67
CA ILE A 98 1.84 -6.65 1.62
C ILE A 98 1.74 -5.55 0.57
N SER A 99 2.00 -5.90 -0.70
CA SER A 99 2.07 -4.94 -1.81
C SER A 99 1.42 -5.49 -3.07
N GLY A 100 0.95 -4.60 -3.96
CA GLY A 100 0.20 -4.96 -5.16
C GLY A 100 -0.83 -3.89 -5.51
N GLU A 101 -1.41 -3.96 -6.71
CA GLU A 101 -2.45 -3.04 -7.17
C GLU A 101 -3.73 -3.09 -6.32
N SER A 102 -4.66 -2.15 -6.54
CA SER A 102 -6.01 -2.26 -5.99
C SER A 102 -6.79 -3.41 -6.63
N GLY A 103 -7.56 -4.15 -5.83
CA GLY A 103 -8.24 -5.37 -6.24
C GLY A 103 -7.35 -6.62 -6.34
N ALA A 104 -6.04 -6.53 -6.08
CA ALA A 104 -5.11 -7.67 -6.14
C ALA A 104 -5.19 -8.62 -4.92
N GLY A 105 -6.00 -8.32 -3.90
CA GLY A 105 -6.23 -9.20 -2.74
C GLY A 105 -5.40 -8.87 -1.48
N LYS A 106 -4.72 -7.73 -1.40
CA LYS A 106 -3.88 -7.34 -0.23
C LYS A 106 -4.60 -7.42 1.12
N THR A 107 -5.78 -6.80 1.24
CA THR A 107 -6.53 -6.72 2.50
C THR A 107 -7.07 -8.08 2.94
N VAL A 108 -7.40 -8.96 1.97
CA VAL A 108 -7.71 -10.38 2.23
C VAL A 108 -6.47 -11.10 2.76
N SER A 109 -5.31 -10.91 2.14
CA SER A 109 -4.03 -11.45 2.63
C SER A 109 -3.72 -10.96 4.06
N ALA A 110 -3.91 -9.67 4.34
CA ALA A 110 -3.75 -9.12 5.69
C ALA A 110 -4.67 -9.82 6.70
N LYS A 111 -5.97 -9.93 6.39
CA LYS A 111 -6.96 -10.63 7.23
C LYS A 111 -6.56 -12.08 7.51
N LEU A 112 -6.04 -12.80 6.51
CA LEU A 112 -5.59 -14.19 6.65
C LEU A 112 -4.35 -14.34 7.54
N ILE A 113 -3.37 -13.42 7.45
CA ILE A 113 -2.22 -13.40 8.38
C ILE A 113 -2.69 -13.16 9.82
N LEU A 114 -3.54 -12.15 10.04
CA LEU A 114 -4.08 -11.80 11.35
C LEU A 114 -4.90 -12.94 11.96
N GLN A 115 -5.78 -13.57 11.16
CA GLN A 115 -6.57 -14.74 11.54
C GLN A 115 -5.68 -15.92 11.95
N TYR A 116 -4.62 -16.22 11.19
CA TYR A 116 -3.71 -17.31 11.53
C TYR A 116 -3.02 -17.05 12.87
N VAL A 117 -2.34 -15.91 12.99
CA VAL A 117 -1.56 -15.54 14.17
C VAL A 117 -2.43 -15.53 15.44
N THR A 118 -3.60 -14.89 15.40
CA THR A 118 -4.53 -14.87 16.55
C THR A 118 -5.11 -16.24 16.91
N SER A 119 -5.14 -17.20 15.97
CA SER A 119 -5.61 -18.58 16.19
C SER A 119 -4.55 -19.51 16.77
N VAL A 120 -3.27 -19.36 16.40
CA VAL A 120 -2.18 -20.24 16.87
C VAL A 120 -1.52 -19.77 18.17
N SER A 121 -1.65 -18.49 18.53
CA SER A 121 -1.18 -17.99 19.83
C SER A 121 -1.91 -18.65 21.01
N PRO A 122 -1.27 -18.75 22.19
CA PRO A 122 -1.90 -19.22 23.43
C PRO A 122 -3.25 -18.56 23.76
N ASN A 123 -3.97 -19.20 24.68
CA ASN A 123 -5.32 -18.85 25.14
C ASN A 123 -6.44 -19.06 24.10
N ASN A 124 -6.30 -20.01 23.17
CA ASN A 124 -7.39 -20.48 22.29
C ASN A 124 -8.12 -21.72 22.89
N SER A 125 -8.29 -21.75 24.21
CA SER A 125 -8.67 -22.95 24.99
C SER A 125 -9.76 -22.67 26.04
N SER A 126 -10.81 -21.97 25.62
CA SER A 126 -12.02 -21.65 26.40
C SER A 126 -13.26 -22.39 25.87
N GLY A 127 -13.19 -23.72 25.72
CA GLY A 127 -14.24 -24.49 25.02
C GLY A 127 -14.27 -26.01 25.21
N GLY A 128 -14.05 -26.51 26.43
CA GLY A 128 -14.15 -27.96 26.72
C GLY A 128 -14.13 -28.28 28.22
N SER A 129 -15.15 -29.00 28.69
CA SER A 129 -15.39 -29.32 30.11
C SER A 129 -14.18 -29.90 30.85
N GLY A 130 -13.90 -29.37 32.04
CA GLY A 130 -12.69 -29.70 32.82
C GLY A 130 -12.74 -31.04 33.58
N GLY A 131 -11.59 -31.42 34.14
CA GLY A 131 -11.46 -32.62 34.98
C GLY A 131 -10.08 -32.81 35.61
N GLY A 132 -9.94 -32.46 36.88
CA GLY A 132 -8.89 -32.97 37.80
C GLY A 132 -7.48 -32.37 37.66
N GLY A 133 -6.96 -31.79 38.74
CA GLY A 133 -5.54 -31.47 38.89
C GLY A 133 -4.75 -32.62 39.54
N GLY A 134 -3.46 -32.73 39.24
CA GLY A 134 -2.52 -33.68 39.83
C GLY A 134 -1.10 -33.10 39.83
N ASN A 135 -0.29 -33.43 40.83
CA ASN A 135 0.96 -32.72 41.13
C ASN A 135 2.21 -33.59 40.93
N GLY A 136 3.24 -33.01 40.30
CA GLY A 136 4.64 -33.38 40.51
C GLY A 136 5.24 -34.51 39.66
N GLY A 137 6.41 -34.21 39.07
CA GLY A 137 7.55 -35.12 38.99
C GLY A 137 7.50 -36.31 38.02
N GLY A 138 8.36 -36.28 37.00
CA GLY A 138 8.74 -37.47 36.23
C GLY A 138 9.02 -37.16 34.76
N ILE A 139 10.21 -37.51 34.28
CA ILE A 139 10.48 -37.66 32.85
C ILE A 139 9.96 -39.05 32.46
N PRO A 140 8.94 -39.17 31.58
CA PRO A 140 8.57 -40.46 31.03
C PRO A 140 9.53 -40.79 29.90
N GLN A 141 10.38 -41.80 30.08
CA GLN A 141 10.85 -42.56 28.94
C GLN A 141 9.61 -43.20 28.30
N TYR A 142 9.45 -43.09 26.98
CA TYR A 142 8.48 -43.88 26.25
C TYR A 142 9.19 -44.87 25.34
N ASP A 143 8.77 -46.13 25.48
CA ASP A 143 9.37 -47.27 24.81
C ASP A 143 8.96 -47.36 23.33
N GLY A 144 9.63 -48.22 22.57
CA GLY A 144 9.39 -48.39 21.14
C GLY A 144 7.98 -48.93 20.83
N GLY A 145 7.11 -48.08 20.29
CA GLY A 145 5.80 -48.46 19.74
C GLY A 145 5.66 -48.03 18.28
N SER A 146 5.56 -49.00 17.37
CA SER A 146 5.38 -48.74 15.92
C SER A 146 3.91 -48.43 15.59
N ASP A 147 3.61 -47.17 15.26
CA ASP A 147 2.29 -46.74 14.79
C ASP A 147 2.45 -45.92 13.48
N ASP A 148 2.46 -46.63 12.35
CA ASP A 148 2.65 -46.03 11.01
C ASP A 148 1.52 -45.06 10.64
N ARG A 149 1.85 -43.79 10.45
CA ARG A 149 0.93 -42.77 9.91
C ARG A 149 1.56 -42.08 8.69
N PRO A 150 0.94 -42.16 7.50
CA PRO A 150 1.59 -41.75 6.27
C PRO A 150 1.70 -40.23 6.12
N ALA A 151 2.81 -39.80 5.51
CA ALA A 151 2.98 -38.46 4.97
C ALA A 151 1.93 -38.16 3.87
N PRO A 152 1.57 -36.88 3.62
CA PRO A 152 0.47 -36.53 2.74
C PRO A 152 0.72 -36.95 1.27
N PRO A 153 -0.31 -37.47 0.57
CA PRO A 153 -0.17 -37.87 -0.83
C PRO A 153 -0.05 -36.65 -1.74
N MET A 154 1.09 -36.52 -2.43
CA MET A 154 1.27 -35.44 -3.40
C MET A 154 0.30 -35.57 -4.59
N GLY A 155 -0.58 -34.58 -4.76
CA GLY A 155 -1.27 -34.31 -6.03
C GLY A 155 -2.23 -35.40 -6.52
N ARG A 156 -3.45 -35.44 -5.96
CA ARG A 156 -4.62 -36.04 -6.62
C ARG A 156 -5.70 -34.99 -6.85
N GLY A 157 -6.04 -34.73 -8.11
CA GLY A 157 -7.28 -34.00 -8.43
C GLY A 157 -8.48 -34.86 -8.05
N MET A 158 -9.50 -34.26 -7.41
CA MET A 158 -10.72 -34.98 -7.07
C MET A 158 -11.58 -35.21 -8.31
N GLY A 159 -11.79 -36.48 -8.65
CA GLY A 159 -12.86 -36.89 -9.55
C GLY A 159 -14.21 -36.83 -8.82
N MET A 160 -15.21 -36.22 -9.45
CA MET A 160 -16.59 -36.20 -8.93
C MET A 160 -17.19 -37.63 -8.87
N PRO A 161 -17.97 -37.98 -7.83
CA PRO A 161 -18.85 -39.14 -7.87
C PRO A 161 -19.90 -38.99 -8.98
N GLY A 162 -20.10 -40.03 -9.79
CA GLY A 162 -21.02 -39.98 -10.93
C GLY A 162 -22.50 -40.21 -10.54
N MET A 163 -23.42 -39.50 -11.21
CA MET A 163 -24.84 -39.87 -11.23
C MET A 163 -25.13 -40.82 -12.39
N VAL A 164 -25.87 -41.90 -12.10
CA VAL A 164 -26.36 -42.87 -13.10
C VAL A 164 -27.69 -42.37 -13.68
N GLY A 165 -27.84 -42.42 -15.01
CA GLY A 165 -28.92 -41.71 -15.71
C GLY A 165 -30.20 -42.51 -16.03
N ARG A 166 -31.28 -41.74 -16.22
CA ARG A 166 -32.52 -42.01 -16.99
C ARG A 166 -33.02 -40.63 -17.48
N GLY A 167 -33.62 -40.42 -18.64
CA GLY A 167 -33.89 -41.29 -19.79
C GLY A 167 -35.12 -40.78 -20.56
N GLY A 168 -35.11 -40.76 -21.90
CA GLY A 168 -36.30 -40.49 -22.72
C GLY A 168 -36.32 -39.16 -23.50
N LEU A 169 -36.46 -39.29 -24.82
CA LEU A 169 -36.94 -38.28 -25.79
C LEU A 169 -38.50 -38.34 -25.85
N PRO A 170 -39.27 -37.38 -26.45
CA PRO A 170 -39.09 -36.91 -27.83
C PRO A 170 -39.50 -35.44 -28.14
N THR A 171 -39.67 -35.17 -29.44
CA THR A 171 -39.66 -33.86 -30.11
C THR A 171 -41.03 -33.28 -30.49
N ARG A 172 -41.12 -31.94 -30.57
CA ARG A 172 -41.96 -31.05 -31.43
C ARG A 172 -41.82 -29.60 -30.91
N GLY A 173 -41.92 -28.53 -31.69
CA GLY A 173 -42.04 -28.34 -33.15
C GLY A 173 -42.03 -26.82 -33.48
N ALA A 174 -41.77 -26.45 -34.75
CA ALA A 174 -41.71 -25.03 -35.18
C ALA A 174 -42.99 -24.58 -35.91
N PRO A 175 -43.27 -23.26 -35.94
CA PRO A 175 -43.30 -22.50 -37.21
C PRO A 175 -42.58 -21.12 -37.06
N SER A 176 -42.02 -20.39 -38.04
CA SER A 176 -42.28 -20.16 -39.49
C SER A 176 -43.51 -19.27 -39.76
N ARG A 177 -43.52 -18.25 -40.66
CA ARG A 177 -42.49 -17.69 -41.58
C ARG A 177 -42.99 -16.35 -42.18
N GLY A 178 -42.07 -15.49 -42.66
CA GLY A 178 -42.35 -14.38 -43.61
C GLY A 178 -42.67 -13.00 -42.98
N GLY A 179 -42.40 -11.86 -43.62
CA GLY A 179 -41.70 -11.61 -44.90
C GLY A 179 -41.51 -10.11 -45.21
N GLY A 180 -40.71 -9.78 -46.22
CA GLY A 180 -40.57 -8.44 -46.85
C GLY A 180 -40.34 -8.62 -48.35
N PRO A 181 -39.68 -7.72 -49.13
CA PRO A 181 -39.27 -6.32 -48.94
C PRO A 181 -39.90 -5.45 -50.10
N PRO A 182 -39.23 -4.58 -50.91
CA PRO A 182 -38.06 -3.67 -50.77
C PRO A 182 -38.28 -2.22 -51.33
N THR A 183 -37.30 -1.31 -51.14
CA THR A 183 -36.74 -0.44 -52.24
C THR A 183 -35.35 0.16 -51.92
N ARG A 184 -34.65 0.64 -52.97
CA ARG A 184 -33.25 1.14 -53.05
C ARG A 184 -33.10 2.61 -52.55
N GLY A 185 -31.91 3.19 -52.29
CA GLY A 185 -30.51 2.68 -52.24
C GLY A 185 -29.42 3.71 -52.70
N ARG A 186 -28.13 3.30 -52.66
CA ARG A 186 -26.88 3.94 -53.21
C ARG A 186 -26.22 5.16 -52.48
N GLY A 187 -24.87 5.16 -52.38
CA GLY A 187 -24.03 6.38 -52.23
C GLY A 187 -22.60 6.19 -51.64
N GLY A 188 -21.55 6.73 -52.30
CA GLY A 188 -20.13 6.83 -51.84
C GLY A 188 -19.09 6.09 -52.72
N PRO A 189 -17.74 6.31 -52.65
CA PRO A 189 -16.89 7.36 -52.01
C PRO A 189 -16.38 8.36 -53.12
N PRO A 190 -15.10 8.84 -53.33
CA PRO A 190 -13.82 8.95 -52.57
C PRO A 190 -13.10 10.36 -52.60
N PRO A 191 -11.89 10.58 -52.00
CA PRO A 191 -11.11 11.85 -52.04
C PRO A 191 -10.00 11.88 -53.15
N PRO A 192 -9.33 13.03 -53.48
CA PRO A 192 -7.99 13.36 -52.91
C PRO A 192 -7.38 14.83 -53.00
N ILE A 193 -6.74 15.30 -51.90
CA ILE A 193 -5.41 16.02 -51.79
C ILE A 193 -5.24 17.48 -52.41
N PRO A 194 -4.05 18.10 -52.72
CA PRO A 194 -3.49 19.33 -52.05
C PRO A 194 -3.20 20.63 -52.91
N GLN A 195 -2.83 21.77 -52.26
CA GLN A 195 -1.51 22.50 -52.43
C GLN A 195 -1.30 23.88 -51.72
N ASN A 196 -0.13 24.02 -51.06
CA ASN A 196 0.90 25.11 -50.99
C ASN A 196 0.66 26.67 -50.94
N ARG A 197 1.46 27.30 -50.04
CA ARG A 197 2.25 28.58 -50.12
C ARG A 197 1.61 29.96 -50.38
N ALA A 198 1.84 30.89 -49.44
CA ALA A 198 2.33 32.28 -49.68
C ALA A 198 2.97 32.87 -48.37
N ALA A 199 3.64 34.02 -48.43
CA ALA A 199 4.44 34.61 -47.33
C ALA A 199 4.24 36.17 -47.21
N PRO A 200 5.05 36.98 -46.48
CA PRO A 200 4.55 38.12 -45.67
C PRO A 200 4.67 39.53 -46.31
N PRO A 201 4.10 40.57 -45.66
CA PRO A 201 4.33 41.98 -45.99
C PRO A 201 5.36 42.70 -45.07
N GLN A 202 6.19 43.54 -45.68
CA GLN A 202 7.06 44.59 -45.12
C GLN A 202 7.50 45.52 -46.29
N PRO A 203 8.10 46.71 -46.07
CA PRO A 203 7.98 47.67 -44.96
C PRO A 203 7.63 49.09 -45.48
N VAL A 204 7.60 50.12 -44.61
CA VAL A 204 7.75 51.54 -44.99
C VAL A 204 8.62 52.26 -43.95
N SER A 205 9.43 53.24 -44.36
CA SER A 205 10.50 53.82 -43.52
C SER A 205 10.73 55.33 -43.69
N SER A 206 10.86 56.06 -42.58
CA SER A 206 11.59 57.33 -42.41
C SER A 206 11.41 57.85 -40.96
N GLY A 207 12.37 58.50 -40.29
CA GLY A 207 13.78 58.75 -40.61
C GLY A 207 14.35 59.88 -39.74
N GLY A 208 15.64 59.80 -39.34
CA GLY A 208 16.41 60.93 -38.79
C GLY A 208 16.79 60.88 -37.29
N GLY A 209 18.09 60.71 -37.02
CA GLY A 209 18.81 61.49 -35.99
C GLY A 209 19.73 62.50 -36.72
N PRO A 210 20.92 62.90 -36.23
CA PRO A 210 21.59 62.59 -34.94
C PRO A 210 22.31 63.87 -34.34
N PRO A 211 23.54 63.88 -33.78
CA PRO A 211 24.01 63.33 -32.49
C PRO A 211 24.54 64.39 -31.44
N PRO A 212 25.82 64.47 -30.93
CA PRO A 212 26.03 64.59 -29.46
C PRO A 212 27.10 65.62 -28.96
N VAL A 213 27.27 65.74 -27.63
CA VAL A 213 28.48 66.32 -26.97
C VAL A 213 28.80 65.53 -25.68
N ALA A 214 30.05 65.56 -25.19
CA ALA A 214 30.54 64.72 -24.08
C ALA A 214 31.64 65.39 -23.20
N ARG A 215 32.07 64.66 -22.14
CA ARG A 215 33.25 64.83 -21.22
C ARG A 215 32.95 65.37 -19.79
N GLY A 216 33.72 64.86 -18.81
CA GLY A 216 33.80 65.33 -17.39
C GLY A 216 34.92 66.38 -17.20
N PRO A 217 35.73 66.41 -16.10
CA PRO A 217 35.97 65.39 -15.03
C PRO A 217 36.19 65.97 -13.58
N VAL A 218 36.98 65.28 -12.71
CA VAL A 218 37.67 65.72 -11.45
C VAL A 218 36.97 65.45 -10.08
N ALA A 219 37.78 65.39 -8.98
CA ALA A 219 37.49 65.04 -7.57
C ALA A 219 38.47 65.82 -6.61
N PRO A 220 38.83 65.44 -5.36
CA PRO A 220 38.08 64.90 -4.20
C PRO A 220 38.04 65.83 -2.92
N PRO A 221 38.72 65.60 -1.75
CA PRO A 221 38.05 65.46 -0.43
C PRO A 221 38.46 66.44 0.70
N PRO A 222 37.85 66.38 1.91
CA PRO A 222 38.49 65.80 3.11
C PRO A 222 37.52 64.95 3.99
N THR A 223 37.83 63.97 4.87
CA THR A 223 38.99 63.45 5.67
C THR A 223 39.05 63.80 7.17
N ARG A 224 39.46 62.79 7.97
CA ARG A 224 39.67 62.69 9.46
C ARG A 224 38.46 62.29 10.33
N GLY A 225 38.62 61.42 11.34
CA GLY A 225 39.77 60.55 11.66
C GLY A 225 39.77 59.97 13.09
N GLY A 226 40.38 58.78 13.28
CA GLY A 226 40.58 58.09 14.57
C GLY A 226 41.26 56.72 14.40
N ALA A 227 42.08 56.27 15.35
CA ALA A 227 43.00 55.12 15.19
C ALA A 227 43.05 54.18 16.44
N PRO A 228 43.55 52.93 16.31
CA PRO A 228 43.45 51.86 17.34
C PRO A 228 44.66 51.79 18.29
N PRO A 229 44.72 50.83 19.25
CA PRO A 229 45.53 49.63 18.96
C PRO A 229 45.13 48.28 19.64
N ARG A 230 45.45 47.19 18.92
CA ARG A 230 46.03 45.87 19.35
C ARG A 230 45.75 45.26 20.76
N GLY A 231 45.38 43.97 20.73
CA GLY A 231 46.23 42.90 21.31
C GLY A 231 45.62 42.00 22.40
N GLY A 232 45.72 40.66 22.23
CA GLY A 232 45.38 39.68 23.27
C GLY A 232 45.27 38.23 22.74
N GLY A 233 45.98 37.29 23.39
CA GLY A 233 46.02 35.85 23.04
C GLY A 233 45.14 34.94 23.92
N PRO A 234 45.21 33.60 23.76
CA PRO A 234 44.16 32.65 24.14
C PRO A 234 44.34 32.01 25.55
N PRO A 235 43.35 31.24 26.06
CA PRO A 235 43.45 29.77 25.90
C PRO A 235 42.14 28.94 25.82
N THR A 236 42.21 27.86 25.02
CA THR A 236 41.67 26.46 25.16
C THR A 236 40.26 26.06 25.67
N ARG A 237 39.84 24.86 25.20
CA ARG A 237 38.89 23.85 25.77
C ARG A 237 37.36 24.08 25.76
N GLY A 238 36.75 23.68 24.63
CA GLY A 238 35.88 22.48 24.49
C GLY A 238 34.61 22.29 25.37
N GLY A 239 33.48 21.96 24.73
CA GLY A 239 32.24 21.54 25.41
C GLY A 239 31.16 21.05 24.44
N ARG A 240 30.77 19.78 24.55
CA ARG A 240 29.80 19.06 23.69
C ARG A 240 28.42 19.73 23.62
N GLY A 241 27.74 19.61 22.46
CA GLY A 241 26.30 19.91 22.36
C GLY A 241 25.45 18.92 23.16
N GLY A 242 24.30 19.39 23.66
CA GLY A 242 23.35 18.58 24.44
C GLY A 242 22.47 17.68 23.57
N GLY A 243 22.17 16.48 24.07
CA GLY A 243 21.09 15.63 23.54
C GLY A 243 19.71 16.03 24.10
N PRO A 244 18.63 15.35 23.67
CA PRO A 244 17.28 15.58 24.19
C PRO A 244 17.18 15.23 25.69
N PRO A 245 16.23 15.84 26.42
CA PRO A 245 16.10 15.66 27.87
C PRO A 245 15.61 14.25 28.24
N GLN A 246 16.16 13.67 29.31
CA GLN A 246 15.60 12.48 29.95
C GLN A 246 14.54 12.89 30.99
N PRO A 247 13.48 12.07 31.19
CA PRO A 247 12.49 12.31 32.24
C PRO A 247 13.11 12.08 33.63
N VAL A 248 12.81 12.98 34.57
CA VAL A 248 13.33 12.93 35.94
C VAL A 248 12.44 12.03 36.81
N PRO A 249 12.99 11.05 37.57
CA PRO A 249 12.18 10.19 38.42
C PRO A 249 11.71 10.91 39.69
N SER A 250 10.41 11.14 39.82
CA SER A 250 9.79 11.67 41.04
C SER A 250 9.85 10.65 42.18
N ARG A 251 10.49 11.00 43.30
CA ARG A 251 10.44 10.22 44.55
C ARG A 251 9.15 10.53 45.33
N GLY A 252 8.35 9.50 45.63
CA GLY A 252 7.28 9.59 46.64
C GLY A 252 6.33 8.39 46.63
N GLY A 253 5.98 7.87 47.81
CA GLY A 253 4.91 6.88 48.01
C GLY A 253 5.36 5.41 48.06
N TYR A 254 5.41 4.85 49.28
CA TYR A 254 5.34 3.40 49.51
C TYR A 254 3.86 2.99 49.63
N GLY A 255 3.54 1.76 49.22
CA GLY A 255 2.31 1.06 49.64
C GLY A 255 1.15 1.12 48.65
N GLY A 256 1.00 0.05 47.86
CA GLY A 256 -0.13 -0.13 46.96
C GLY A 256 0.04 -1.41 46.14
N GLY A 257 -0.55 -2.51 46.61
CA GLY A 257 -0.51 -3.80 45.90
C GLY A 257 -1.37 -3.76 44.64
N GLY A 258 -0.79 -3.31 43.52
CA GLY A 258 -1.47 -3.27 42.24
C GLY A 258 -1.80 -4.69 41.77
N SER A 259 -3.07 -5.07 41.86
CA SER A 259 -3.58 -6.24 41.12
C SER A 259 -3.28 -6.02 39.65
N SER A 260 -2.46 -6.90 39.04
CA SER A 260 -2.34 -6.93 37.59
C SER A 260 -3.74 -7.15 37.02
N ARG A 261 -4.23 -6.22 36.20
CA ARG A 261 -5.44 -6.47 35.41
C ARG A 261 -5.09 -7.60 34.46
N SER A 262 -5.74 -8.75 34.63
CA SER A 262 -5.73 -9.80 33.62
C SER A 262 -6.19 -9.18 32.30
N VAL A 263 -5.25 -9.06 31.35
CA VAL A 263 -5.57 -8.57 30.00
C VAL A 263 -6.54 -9.56 29.39
N ASP A 264 -7.71 -9.06 29.00
CA ASP A 264 -8.69 -9.87 28.30
C ASP A 264 -8.21 -10.06 26.85
N VAL A 265 -7.43 -11.12 26.67
CA VAL A 265 -6.87 -11.56 25.38
C VAL A 265 -7.98 -11.86 24.36
N GLU A 266 -9.17 -12.27 24.81
CA GLU A 266 -10.31 -12.52 23.93
C GLU A 266 -10.93 -11.20 23.45
N HIS A 267 -11.08 -10.21 24.34
CA HIS A 267 -11.46 -8.84 23.98
C HIS A 267 -10.45 -8.20 23.01
N ILE A 268 -9.14 -8.30 23.27
CA ILE A 268 -8.12 -7.76 22.36
C ILE A 268 -8.19 -8.42 20.97
N LYS A 269 -8.31 -9.75 20.89
CA LYS A 269 -8.52 -10.46 19.62
C LYS A 269 -9.80 -9.99 18.91
N LYS A 270 -10.90 -9.80 19.65
CA LYS A 270 -12.19 -9.29 19.13
C LYS A 270 -12.04 -7.89 18.56
N VAL A 271 -11.43 -6.94 19.29
CA VAL A 271 -11.20 -5.56 18.84
C VAL A 271 -10.34 -5.50 17.56
N ILE A 272 -9.28 -6.32 17.47
CA ILE A 272 -8.41 -6.41 16.28
C ILE A 272 -9.17 -6.89 15.03
N LEU A 273 -10.14 -7.80 15.18
CA LEU A 273 -10.93 -8.34 14.07
C LEU A 273 -12.11 -7.43 13.72
N ASP A 274 -12.88 -6.99 14.72
CA ASP A 274 -14.14 -6.26 14.56
C ASP A 274 -13.94 -4.77 14.24
N SER A 275 -12.74 -4.22 14.43
CA SER A 275 -12.43 -2.85 13.98
C SER A 275 -12.33 -2.71 12.44
N ASN A 276 -12.26 -3.82 11.69
CA ASN A 276 -12.06 -3.76 10.24
C ASN A 276 -13.25 -3.17 9.46
N PRO A 277 -14.52 -3.59 9.66
CA PRO A 277 -15.68 -2.95 9.02
C PRO A 277 -15.74 -1.42 9.22
N LEU A 278 -15.43 -0.94 10.43
CA LEU A 278 -15.35 0.49 10.74
C LEU A 278 -14.23 1.19 9.94
N MET A 279 -13.02 0.62 9.91
CA MET A 279 -11.90 1.17 9.15
C MET A 279 -12.12 1.10 7.63
N GLU A 280 -12.82 0.09 7.13
CA GLU A 280 -13.19 -0.02 5.71
C GLU A 280 -14.29 0.97 5.33
N ALA A 281 -15.28 1.21 6.20
CA ALA A 281 -16.33 2.20 5.96
C ALA A 281 -15.78 3.63 5.79
N ILE A 282 -14.87 4.04 6.67
CA ILE A 282 -14.29 5.40 6.67
C ILE A 282 -13.06 5.54 5.75
N GLY A 283 -12.44 4.44 5.34
CA GLY A 283 -11.16 4.43 4.63
C GLY A 283 -11.18 3.80 3.24
N ASN A 284 -12.25 3.09 2.86
CA ASN A 284 -12.37 2.47 1.55
C ASN A 284 -13.48 3.12 0.70
N ALA A 285 -13.36 2.96 -0.61
CA ALA A 285 -14.33 3.44 -1.59
C ALA A 285 -14.40 2.51 -2.82
N LYS A 286 -15.48 2.65 -3.59
CA LYS A 286 -15.60 2.04 -4.92
C LYS A 286 -14.71 2.80 -5.90
N THR A 287 -13.86 2.08 -6.61
CA THR A 287 -13.05 2.58 -7.72
C THR A 287 -13.41 1.87 -9.03
N VAL A 288 -13.00 2.41 -10.17
CA VAL A 288 -13.21 1.74 -11.48
C VAL A 288 -12.58 0.32 -11.51
N ARG A 289 -11.54 0.07 -10.71
CA ARG A 289 -10.77 -1.19 -10.71
C ARG A 289 -11.14 -2.17 -9.59
N ASN A 290 -11.79 -1.71 -8.51
CA ASN A 290 -12.08 -2.46 -7.29
C ASN A 290 -13.20 -1.78 -6.48
N ASP A 291 -14.25 -2.50 -6.10
CA ASP A 291 -15.43 -1.92 -5.43
C ASP A 291 -15.21 -1.64 -3.94
N ASN A 292 -14.24 -2.30 -3.33
CA ASN A 292 -13.82 -2.04 -1.95
C ASN A 292 -12.31 -1.78 -1.93
N SER A 293 -11.91 -0.58 -2.35
CA SER A 293 -10.51 -0.16 -2.39
C SER A 293 -10.15 0.69 -1.18
N SER A 294 -9.22 0.23 -0.36
CA SER A 294 -8.54 1.06 0.64
C SER A 294 -7.91 2.28 -0.03
N ARG A 295 -8.21 3.46 0.50
CA ARG A 295 -7.67 4.78 0.08
C ARG A 295 -6.84 5.42 1.21
N PHE A 296 -6.25 4.56 2.02
CA PHE A 296 -5.22 4.84 3.02
C PHE A 296 -4.33 3.59 3.17
N GLY A 297 -3.13 3.76 3.72
CA GLY A 297 -2.26 2.67 4.14
C GLY A 297 -2.45 2.35 5.62
N LYS A 298 -2.54 1.07 5.96
CA LYS A 298 -2.75 0.56 7.32
C LYS A 298 -1.56 -0.30 7.75
N TYR A 299 -0.89 0.08 8.82
CA TYR A 299 0.06 -0.77 9.53
C TYR A 299 -0.57 -1.17 10.87
N LEU A 300 -0.91 -2.44 11.02
CA LEU A 300 -1.50 -3.01 12.23
C LEU A 300 -0.45 -3.89 12.92
N GLU A 301 -0.07 -3.50 14.13
CA GLU A 301 0.85 -4.22 14.99
C GLU A 301 0.07 -5.01 16.04
N ILE A 302 0.25 -6.32 16.11
CA ILE A 302 -0.18 -7.14 17.26
C ILE A 302 1.00 -7.20 18.24
N GLN A 303 0.73 -6.93 19.52
CA GLN A 303 1.72 -6.95 20.60
C GLN A 303 1.60 -8.23 21.43
N PHE A 304 2.72 -8.88 21.70
CA PHE A 304 2.82 -10.16 22.40
C PHE A 304 3.66 -10.05 23.67
N ASP A 305 3.24 -10.72 24.73
CA ASP A 305 4.01 -10.83 25.97
C ASP A 305 5.13 -11.90 25.89
N ASP A 306 5.84 -12.10 26.99
CA ASP A 306 6.90 -13.12 27.09
C ASP A 306 6.37 -14.57 26.96
N ASN A 307 5.06 -14.78 27.21
CA ASN A 307 4.36 -16.06 26.96
C ASN A 307 3.94 -16.23 25.49
N ASN A 308 4.16 -15.21 24.65
CA ASN A 308 3.73 -15.13 23.24
C ASN A 308 2.20 -15.07 23.05
N ALA A 309 1.45 -14.65 24.07
CA ALA A 309 0.02 -14.35 23.98
C ALA A 309 -0.20 -12.90 23.48
N PRO A 310 -1.19 -12.63 22.62
CA PRO A 310 -1.47 -11.29 22.13
C PRO A 310 -2.16 -10.46 23.23
N VAL A 311 -1.46 -9.43 23.72
CA VAL A 311 -1.85 -8.59 24.87
C VAL A 311 -2.24 -7.16 24.49
N GLY A 312 -2.01 -6.75 23.25
CA GLY A 312 -2.39 -5.43 22.77
C GLY A 312 -2.18 -5.27 21.26
N GLY A 313 -2.33 -4.04 20.77
CA GLY A 313 -2.06 -3.71 19.38
C GLY A 313 -2.07 -2.22 19.08
N LEU A 314 -1.56 -1.86 17.90
CA LEU A 314 -1.46 -0.47 17.43
C LEU A 314 -1.72 -0.39 15.93
N ILE A 315 -2.65 0.47 15.51
CA ILE A 315 -2.85 0.86 14.11
C ILE A 315 -2.18 2.20 13.87
N SER A 316 -1.23 2.22 12.93
CA SER A 316 -0.71 3.44 12.30
C SER A 316 -1.30 3.59 10.90
N THR A 317 -1.81 4.78 10.59
CA THR A 317 -2.43 5.10 9.29
C THR A 317 -1.60 6.10 8.50
N PHE A 318 -1.58 5.93 7.16
CA PHE A 318 -0.74 6.71 6.25
C PHE A 318 -1.53 7.11 5.00
N LEU A 319 -1.38 8.36 4.55
CA LEU A 319 -2.01 8.93 3.34
C LEU A 319 -3.50 8.58 3.17
N LEU A 320 -4.37 9.14 4.02
CA LEU A 320 -5.79 9.19 3.69
C LEU A 320 -5.99 10.06 2.44
N GLU A 321 -6.62 9.52 1.39
CA GLU A 321 -6.98 10.24 0.16
C GLU A 321 -8.14 11.22 0.42
N LYS A 322 -7.92 12.22 1.28
CA LYS A 322 -8.98 13.13 1.73
C LYS A 322 -9.63 13.93 0.60
N THR A 323 -8.95 14.14 -0.54
CA THR A 323 -9.59 14.73 -1.73
C THR A 323 -10.72 13.89 -2.32
N ARG A 324 -10.81 12.58 -2.01
CA ARG A 324 -12.01 11.77 -2.31
C ARG A 324 -13.28 12.26 -1.63
N VAL A 325 -13.17 12.97 -0.49
CA VAL A 325 -14.33 13.57 0.19
C VAL A 325 -15.04 14.56 -0.73
N THR A 326 -14.30 15.33 -1.52
CA THR A 326 -14.86 16.46 -2.29
C THR A 326 -14.87 16.25 -3.81
N PHE A 327 -14.03 15.37 -4.35
CA PHE A 327 -13.98 15.00 -5.76
C PHE A 327 -13.83 13.49 -5.96
N GLN A 328 -14.55 12.91 -6.94
CA GLN A 328 -14.35 11.51 -7.34
C GLN A 328 -14.40 11.37 -8.87
N GLN A 329 -13.63 10.42 -9.40
CA GLN A 329 -13.66 10.10 -10.83
C GLN A 329 -15.01 9.49 -11.24
N LYS A 330 -15.34 9.59 -12.53
CA LYS A 330 -16.57 9.02 -13.10
C LYS A 330 -16.64 7.51 -12.85
N ASN A 331 -17.82 7.03 -12.43
CA ASN A 331 -18.11 5.65 -12.02
C ASN A 331 -17.49 5.19 -10.68
N GLU A 332 -16.85 6.08 -9.91
CA GLU A 332 -16.36 5.79 -8.55
C GLU A 332 -17.37 6.20 -7.46
N ARG A 333 -17.15 5.78 -6.21
CA ARG A 333 -17.85 6.33 -5.03
C ARG A 333 -16.91 7.23 -4.22
N ASN A 334 -17.51 8.07 -3.39
CA ASN A 334 -16.88 8.61 -2.18
C ASN A 334 -16.62 7.46 -1.18
N PHE A 335 -16.15 7.76 0.04
CA PHE A 335 -16.02 6.76 1.10
C PHE A 335 -17.36 6.09 1.42
N HIS A 336 -17.34 4.77 1.71
CA HIS A 336 -18.57 3.98 1.88
C HIS A 336 -19.48 4.52 2.99
N ILE A 337 -18.91 5.06 4.06
CA ILE A 337 -19.64 5.57 5.23
C ILE A 337 -20.74 6.59 4.86
N PHE A 338 -20.56 7.41 3.81
CA PHE A 338 -21.60 8.35 3.39
C PHE A 338 -22.84 7.66 2.78
N TYR A 339 -22.65 6.56 2.06
CA TYR A 339 -23.74 5.78 1.47
C TYR A 339 -24.41 4.91 2.54
N GLN A 340 -23.61 4.35 3.45
CA GLN A 340 -24.07 3.62 4.63
C GLN A 340 -24.90 4.50 5.58
N LEU A 341 -24.46 5.73 5.83
CA LEU A 341 -25.21 6.74 6.59
C LEU A 341 -26.58 7.03 5.98
N LEU A 342 -26.64 7.28 4.66
CA LEU A 342 -27.89 7.56 3.95
C LEU A 342 -28.79 6.32 3.78
N GLY A 343 -28.23 5.11 3.83
CA GLY A 343 -28.99 3.85 3.77
C GLY A 343 -29.51 3.37 5.13
N GLY A 344 -28.73 3.55 6.19
CA GLY A 344 -28.93 2.89 7.50
C GLY A 344 -29.37 3.79 8.66
N LEU A 345 -29.46 5.12 8.49
CA LEU A 345 -30.17 6.01 9.42
C LEU A 345 -31.68 5.86 9.28
N ASP A 346 -32.40 6.02 10.39
CA ASP A 346 -33.87 6.03 10.40
C ASP A 346 -34.45 7.32 9.79
N GLN A 347 -35.74 7.27 9.44
CA GLN A 347 -36.41 8.36 8.75
C GLN A 347 -36.56 9.63 9.62
N THR A 348 -36.55 9.51 10.96
CA THR A 348 -36.66 10.66 11.87
C THR A 348 -35.37 11.45 11.85
N THR A 349 -34.25 10.83 12.21
CA THR A 349 -32.92 11.48 12.22
C THR A 349 -32.53 11.98 10.83
N ARG A 350 -32.89 11.27 9.75
CA ARG A 350 -32.69 11.78 8.38
C ARG A 350 -33.47 13.05 8.10
N SER A 351 -34.73 13.14 8.55
CA SER A 351 -35.55 14.35 8.35
C SER A 351 -35.04 15.51 9.20
N GLU A 352 -34.63 15.25 10.45
CA GLU A 352 -34.04 16.23 11.37
C GLU A 352 -32.69 16.78 10.89
N TRP A 353 -31.92 16.01 10.11
CA TRP A 353 -30.61 16.43 9.58
C TRP A 353 -30.65 16.81 8.08
N GLY A 354 -31.84 16.93 7.48
CA GLY A 354 -32.01 17.29 6.07
C GLY A 354 -31.42 16.27 5.07
N LEU A 355 -31.31 14.99 5.44
CA LEU A 355 -30.66 13.93 4.67
C LEU A 355 -31.63 13.19 3.72
N THR A 356 -31.66 13.64 2.47
CA THR A 356 -32.44 13.06 1.38
C THR A 356 -31.71 11.87 0.71
N GLN A 357 -31.63 11.82 -0.61
CA GLN A 357 -31.01 10.74 -1.40
C GLN A 357 -29.60 11.13 -1.87
N ALA A 358 -28.72 10.15 -2.10
CA ALA A 358 -27.31 10.40 -2.45
C ALA A 358 -27.10 11.23 -3.74
N THR A 359 -28.08 11.29 -4.64
CA THR A 359 -28.04 12.11 -5.85
C THR A 359 -28.21 13.61 -5.60
N ASP A 360 -28.71 14.01 -4.43
CA ASP A 360 -28.97 15.40 -4.09
C ASP A 360 -27.74 16.09 -3.47
N PHE A 361 -26.72 15.31 -3.09
CA PHE A 361 -25.48 15.78 -2.49
C PHE A 361 -24.34 15.78 -3.51
N TYR A 362 -23.80 16.97 -3.80
CA TYR A 362 -22.76 17.19 -4.82
C TYR A 362 -21.57 16.24 -4.69
N TYR A 363 -21.05 16.10 -3.46
CA TYR A 363 -19.93 15.20 -3.10
C TYR A 363 -20.21 13.70 -3.27
N LEU A 364 -21.44 13.28 -3.58
CA LEU A 364 -21.81 11.88 -3.85
C LEU A 364 -22.34 11.68 -5.28
N ALA A 365 -22.91 12.73 -5.89
CA ALA A 365 -23.57 12.69 -7.19
C ALA A 365 -22.63 12.91 -8.39
N GLN A 366 -21.54 13.66 -8.22
CA GLN A 366 -20.66 14.09 -9.32
C GLN A 366 -20.05 12.93 -10.15
N SER A 367 -19.73 11.80 -9.51
CA SER A 367 -19.19 10.61 -10.18
C SER A 367 -20.21 9.89 -11.08
N LYS A 368 -21.50 10.19 -10.90
CA LYS A 368 -22.66 9.49 -11.48
C LYS A 368 -22.76 8.01 -11.07
N CYS A 369 -22.22 7.66 -9.90
CA CYS A 369 -22.26 6.32 -9.34
C CYS A 369 -22.54 6.38 -7.82
N THR A 370 -23.80 6.16 -7.44
CA THR A 370 -24.23 6.12 -6.03
C THR A 370 -24.32 4.68 -5.47
N THR A 371 -24.48 3.67 -6.32
CA THR A 371 -24.71 2.27 -5.93
C THR A 371 -23.57 1.33 -6.35
N VAL A 372 -23.57 0.14 -5.75
CA VAL A 372 -22.69 -0.99 -6.09
C VAL A 372 -23.56 -2.26 -6.18
N GLU A 373 -23.23 -3.15 -7.10
CA GLU A 373 -23.86 -4.46 -7.22
C GLU A 373 -23.44 -5.35 -6.02
N ASP A 374 -24.35 -6.17 -5.50
CA ASP A 374 -24.16 -7.05 -4.33
C ASP A 374 -23.76 -6.37 -2.98
N VAL A 375 -23.83 -5.04 -2.87
CA VAL A 375 -23.58 -4.30 -1.61
C VAL A 375 -24.91 -3.83 -0.98
N ASP A 376 -25.02 -4.03 0.34
CA ASP A 376 -26.14 -3.55 1.16
C ASP A 376 -25.60 -2.51 2.15
N ASP A 377 -25.51 -1.26 1.71
CA ASP A 377 -24.99 -0.16 2.52
C ASP A 377 -25.81 0.02 3.84
N ALA A 378 -27.07 -0.40 3.91
CA ALA A 378 -27.92 -0.26 5.09
C ALA A 378 -27.64 -1.35 6.15
N ARG A 379 -27.38 -2.59 5.72
CA ARG A 379 -26.85 -3.66 6.59
C ARG A 379 -25.45 -3.31 7.08
N ASP A 380 -24.57 -2.91 6.16
CA ASP A 380 -23.17 -2.64 6.46
C ASP A 380 -23.03 -1.47 7.47
N PHE A 381 -23.96 -0.50 7.48
CA PHE A 381 -24.04 0.53 8.52
C PHE A 381 -24.29 -0.03 9.94
N GLN A 382 -25.03 -1.13 10.09
CA GLN A 382 -25.21 -1.77 11.41
C GLN A 382 -23.95 -2.52 11.84
N GLU A 383 -23.20 -3.11 10.90
CA GLU A 383 -21.87 -3.68 11.19
C GLU A 383 -20.90 -2.59 11.66
N VAL A 384 -20.90 -1.43 11.01
CA VAL A 384 -20.13 -0.24 11.44
C VAL A 384 -20.51 0.20 12.86
N LYS A 385 -21.80 0.30 13.19
CA LYS A 385 -22.24 0.66 14.55
C LYS A 385 -21.83 -0.39 15.60
N SER A 386 -21.96 -1.68 15.28
CA SER A 386 -21.50 -2.77 16.16
C SER A 386 -19.97 -2.76 16.35
N ALA A 387 -19.21 -2.38 15.33
CA ALA A 387 -17.78 -2.17 15.42
C ALA A 387 -17.44 -0.95 16.29
N MET A 388 -18.16 0.17 16.14
CA MET A 388 -18.00 1.36 16.98
C MET A 388 -18.26 1.07 18.47
N GLU A 389 -19.32 0.32 18.80
CA GLU A 389 -19.55 -0.16 20.17
C GLU A 389 -18.43 -1.07 20.67
N THR A 390 -17.93 -1.99 19.83
CA THR A 390 -16.85 -2.93 20.19
C THR A 390 -15.51 -2.24 20.48
N VAL A 391 -15.18 -1.18 19.73
CA VAL A 391 -13.98 -0.34 19.99
C VAL A 391 -14.24 0.77 21.03
N GLY A 392 -15.37 0.66 21.74
CA GLY A 392 -15.71 1.48 22.90
C GLY A 392 -16.09 2.93 22.58
N ILE A 393 -16.62 3.21 21.38
CA ILE A 393 -17.20 4.52 21.00
C ILE A 393 -18.68 4.51 21.39
N SER A 394 -19.08 5.45 22.26
CA SER A 394 -20.43 5.52 22.83
C SER A 394 -21.48 5.92 21.79
N ARG A 395 -22.76 5.73 22.10
CA ARG A 395 -23.87 6.07 21.17
C ARG A 395 -23.99 7.57 20.94
N GLU A 396 -23.57 8.35 21.94
CA GLU A 396 -23.45 9.80 21.87
C GLU A 396 -22.31 10.17 20.91
N GLU A 397 -21.09 9.64 21.10
CA GLU A 397 -19.96 9.86 20.18
C GLU A 397 -20.27 9.39 18.74
N GLN A 398 -20.96 8.26 18.57
CA GLN A 398 -21.46 7.80 17.26
C GLN A 398 -22.39 8.85 16.62
N THR A 399 -23.32 9.40 17.39
CA THR A 399 -24.27 10.41 16.91
C THR A 399 -23.55 11.71 16.51
N GLU A 400 -22.55 12.15 17.27
CA GLU A 400 -21.71 13.31 16.91
C GLU A 400 -20.92 13.08 15.60
N ILE A 401 -20.30 11.90 15.45
CA ILE A 401 -19.58 11.50 14.23
C ILE A 401 -20.52 11.50 13.02
N PHE A 402 -21.70 10.87 13.15
CA PHE A 402 -22.69 10.81 12.08
C PHE A 402 -23.25 12.21 11.74
N ARG A 403 -23.41 13.11 12.72
CA ARG A 403 -23.84 14.51 12.49
C ARG A 403 -22.79 15.31 11.70
N ILE A 404 -21.50 15.15 11.98
CA ILE A 404 -20.44 15.82 11.21
C ILE A 404 -20.36 15.25 9.79
N LEU A 405 -20.53 13.94 9.60
CA LEU A 405 -20.62 13.34 8.26
C LEU A 405 -21.83 13.87 7.48
N ALA A 406 -22.99 14.07 8.12
CA ALA A 406 -24.13 14.75 7.54
C ALA A 406 -23.82 16.21 7.18
N ALA A 407 -23.11 16.94 8.05
CA ALA A 407 -22.69 18.32 7.79
C ALA A 407 -21.77 18.43 6.57
N ILE A 408 -20.82 17.49 6.39
CA ILE A 408 -19.92 17.46 5.23
C ILE A 408 -20.70 17.35 3.91
N LEU A 409 -21.80 16.58 3.88
CA LEU A 409 -22.66 16.48 2.69
C LEU A 409 -23.36 17.80 2.36
N HIS A 410 -23.87 18.52 3.37
CA HIS A 410 -24.47 19.85 3.19
C HIS A 410 -23.44 20.92 2.82
N VAL A 411 -22.24 20.89 3.42
CA VAL A 411 -21.11 21.77 3.05
C VAL A 411 -20.83 21.68 1.56
N GLY A 412 -20.80 20.47 0.98
CA GLY A 412 -20.57 20.28 -0.46
C GLY A 412 -21.65 20.85 -1.38
N ASN A 413 -22.86 21.05 -0.86
CA ASN A 413 -23.96 21.68 -1.60
C ASN A 413 -23.93 23.21 -1.58
N ILE A 414 -23.09 23.84 -0.74
CA ILE A 414 -22.88 25.29 -0.78
C ILE A 414 -22.24 25.67 -2.12
N ARG A 415 -22.83 26.66 -2.81
CA ARG A 415 -22.37 27.19 -4.10
C ARG A 415 -22.20 28.70 -4.04
N PHE A 416 -21.23 29.21 -4.80
CA PHE A 416 -20.85 30.62 -4.83
C PHE A 416 -20.98 31.19 -6.25
N GLN A 417 -21.31 32.49 -6.37
CA GLN A 417 -21.41 33.21 -7.65
C GLN A 417 -21.02 34.69 -7.51
N GLY A 418 -20.69 35.34 -8.63
CA GLY A 418 -20.35 36.76 -8.70
C GLY A 418 -18.83 37.02 -8.70
N GLU A 419 -18.44 38.25 -8.39
CA GLU A 419 -17.04 38.65 -8.19
C GLU A 419 -16.68 38.56 -6.69
N ALA A 420 -15.52 39.06 -6.26
CA ALA A 420 -15.12 39.05 -4.85
C ALA A 420 -15.66 40.28 -4.09
N PRO A 421 -16.34 40.13 -2.92
CA PRO A 421 -16.69 38.89 -2.23
C PRO A 421 -17.83 38.13 -2.91
N ALA A 422 -17.68 36.82 -3.04
CA ALA A 422 -18.67 35.97 -3.67
C ALA A 422 -20.00 35.96 -2.91
N SER A 423 -21.09 35.71 -3.61
CA SER A 423 -22.41 35.51 -3.01
C SER A 423 -22.77 34.03 -2.97
N VAL A 424 -23.38 33.57 -1.88
CA VAL A 424 -23.92 32.21 -1.77
C VAL A 424 -25.22 32.15 -2.60
N ILE A 425 -25.38 31.12 -3.45
CA ILE A 425 -26.52 31.02 -4.37
C ILE A 425 -27.82 30.63 -3.65
N ASP A 426 -27.70 29.71 -2.69
CA ASP A 426 -28.77 29.21 -1.84
C ASP A 426 -28.19 29.05 -0.43
N GLU A 427 -28.80 29.71 0.56
CA GLU A 427 -28.35 29.62 1.95
C GLU A 427 -28.79 28.31 2.62
N THR A 428 -29.74 27.56 2.07
CA THR A 428 -30.31 26.37 2.71
C THR A 428 -29.24 25.33 3.09
N PRO A 429 -28.26 24.97 2.24
CA PRO A 429 -27.17 24.06 2.61
C PRO A 429 -26.19 24.67 3.62
N LEU A 430 -25.98 25.99 3.61
CA LEU A 430 -25.15 26.69 4.60
C LEU A 430 -25.83 26.69 5.97
N GLN A 431 -27.14 26.90 6.03
CA GLN A 431 -27.93 26.85 7.27
C GLN A 431 -27.97 25.42 7.84
N TRP A 432 -28.16 24.39 7.02
CA TRP A 432 -28.02 22.99 7.45
C TRP A 432 -26.62 22.66 7.96
N ALA A 433 -25.57 23.02 7.20
CA ALA A 433 -24.18 22.80 7.62
C ALA A 433 -23.86 23.50 8.94
N ALA A 434 -24.27 24.76 9.12
CA ALA A 434 -24.08 25.51 10.36
C ALA A 434 -24.82 24.88 11.54
N SER A 435 -26.09 24.48 11.36
CA SER A 435 -26.89 23.82 12.39
C SER A 435 -26.30 22.48 12.84
N LEU A 436 -25.83 21.65 11.89
CA LEU A 436 -25.19 20.36 12.17
C LEU A 436 -23.79 20.52 12.76
N LEU A 437 -23.07 21.59 12.43
CA LEU A 437 -21.79 21.96 13.06
C LEU A 437 -21.96 22.75 14.37
N GLY A 438 -23.19 23.11 14.76
CA GLY A 438 -23.48 23.88 15.98
C GLY A 438 -22.92 25.30 15.96
N CYS A 439 -22.71 25.88 14.78
CA CYS A 439 -22.05 27.16 14.51
C CYS A 439 -23.04 28.22 14.02
N ASP A 440 -22.66 29.50 14.09
CA ASP A 440 -23.45 30.58 13.47
C ASP A 440 -23.34 30.56 11.93
N PRO A 441 -24.47 30.59 11.18
CA PRO A 441 -24.46 30.48 9.72
C PRO A 441 -23.87 31.72 9.03
N GLN A 442 -24.03 32.92 9.60
CA GLN A 442 -23.48 34.14 9.01
C GLN A 442 -21.96 34.17 9.16
N PHE A 443 -21.45 33.78 10.34
CA PHE A 443 -20.01 33.69 10.59
C PHE A 443 -19.34 32.55 9.81
N LEU A 444 -20.02 31.41 9.63
CA LEU A 444 -19.54 30.34 8.75
C LEU A 444 -19.49 30.81 7.28
N GLY A 445 -20.56 31.44 6.79
CA GLY A 445 -20.63 31.98 5.42
C GLY A 445 -19.58 33.06 5.16
N GLN A 446 -19.37 33.98 6.11
CA GLN A 446 -18.28 34.96 6.05
C GLN A 446 -16.90 34.28 6.05
N SER A 447 -16.69 33.27 6.89
CA SER A 447 -15.39 32.58 7.01
C SER A 447 -15.00 31.76 5.77
N LEU A 448 -15.99 31.29 5.00
CA LEU A 448 -15.77 30.63 3.70
C LEU A 448 -15.54 31.61 2.54
N ASN A 449 -15.74 32.91 2.76
CA ASN A 449 -15.74 33.96 1.73
C ASN A 449 -14.74 35.11 2.03
N HIS A 450 -14.14 35.12 3.22
CA HIS A 450 -13.17 36.14 3.64
C HIS A 450 -11.96 35.50 4.30
N ARG A 451 -10.78 35.82 3.76
CA ARG A 451 -9.51 35.48 4.37
C ARG A 451 -9.08 36.57 5.34
N GLN A 452 -8.92 36.24 6.61
CA GLN A 452 -8.20 37.12 7.54
C GLN A 452 -6.70 37.02 7.26
N ILE A 453 -6.03 38.16 7.13
CA ILE A 453 -4.57 38.28 7.06
C ILE A 453 -4.12 39.31 8.10
N GLN A 454 -3.01 39.02 8.79
CA GLN A 454 -2.42 39.90 9.79
C GLN A 454 -1.14 40.51 9.25
N SER A 455 -1.03 41.84 9.28
CA SER A 455 0.19 42.52 8.85
C SER A 455 1.30 42.36 9.89
N GLY A 456 2.49 41.91 9.46
CA GLY A 456 3.68 41.70 10.30
C GLY A 456 4.36 42.98 10.82
N SER A 457 3.61 44.08 10.89
CA SER A 457 4.07 45.36 11.43
C SER A 457 3.83 45.44 12.94
N ALA A 458 4.58 46.27 13.67
CA ALA A 458 4.46 46.43 15.12
C ALA A 458 3.09 46.90 15.64
N ARG A 459 2.17 47.29 14.74
CA ARG A 459 0.73 47.37 15.00
C ARG A 459 0.05 46.19 14.31
N HIS A 460 -0.42 45.23 15.10
CA HIS A 460 -1.12 44.02 14.67
C HIS A 460 -2.48 44.33 14.00
N THR A 461 -2.44 44.87 12.79
CA THR A 461 -3.64 45.13 11.99
C THR A 461 -4.05 43.85 11.26
N GLN A 462 -5.26 43.37 11.56
CA GLN A 462 -5.94 42.35 10.79
C GLN A 462 -6.74 43.02 9.67
N TYR A 463 -6.70 42.44 8.47
CA TYR A 463 -7.52 42.84 7.34
C TYR A 463 -8.22 41.62 6.75
N GLN A 464 -9.43 41.81 6.22
CA GLN A 464 -10.19 40.78 5.53
C GLN A 464 -10.02 40.97 4.03
N VAL A 465 -9.57 39.92 3.34
CA VAL A 465 -9.50 39.87 1.87
C VAL A 465 -10.74 39.09 1.39
N PRO A 466 -11.65 39.71 0.62
CA PRO A 466 -12.79 39.01 0.04
C PRO A 466 -12.31 37.95 -0.94
N GLN A 467 -13.03 36.84 -1.07
CA GLN A 467 -12.69 35.73 -1.96
C GLN A 467 -13.62 35.71 -3.17
N ASN A 468 -13.11 35.22 -4.31
CA ASN A 468 -13.94 34.94 -5.49
C ASN A 468 -14.66 33.57 -5.34
N PRO A 469 -15.56 33.18 -6.26
CA PRO A 469 -16.32 31.94 -6.14
C PRO A 469 -15.44 30.67 -6.06
N ASP A 470 -14.36 30.61 -6.85
CA ASP A 470 -13.48 29.44 -6.91
C ASP A 470 -12.63 29.30 -5.64
N GLN A 471 -12.10 30.41 -5.12
CA GLN A 471 -11.43 30.48 -3.81
C GLN A 471 -12.37 30.05 -2.69
N SER A 472 -13.63 30.50 -2.72
CA SER A 472 -14.64 30.15 -1.72
C SER A 472 -15.04 28.67 -1.80
N ALA A 473 -15.15 28.11 -3.01
CA ALA A 473 -15.33 26.67 -3.23
C ALA A 473 -14.11 25.86 -2.73
N GLY A 474 -12.89 26.36 -2.93
CA GLY A 474 -11.67 25.79 -2.36
C GLY A 474 -11.65 25.75 -0.83
N LEU A 475 -12.17 26.80 -0.17
CA LEU A 475 -12.31 26.86 1.29
C LEU A 475 -13.41 25.93 1.83
N ARG A 476 -14.55 25.87 1.15
CA ARG A 476 -15.63 24.89 1.41
C ARG A 476 -15.10 23.46 1.35
N ASP A 477 -14.33 23.16 0.31
CA ASP A 477 -13.73 21.84 0.13
C ASP A 477 -12.62 21.57 1.15
N ALA A 478 -11.81 22.56 1.51
CA ALA A 478 -10.83 22.44 2.59
C ALA A 478 -11.52 22.08 3.93
N LEU A 479 -12.59 22.78 4.30
CA LEU A 479 -13.40 22.49 5.49
C LEU A 479 -13.91 21.05 5.48
N ALA A 480 -14.52 20.61 4.38
CA ALA A 480 -15.02 19.24 4.23
C ALA A 480 -13.91 18.17 4.39
N LYS A 481 -12.76 18.39 3.77
CA LYS A 481 -11.58 17.49 3.87
C LYS A 481 -11.05 17.40 5.29
N THR A 482 -10.90 18.54 5.98
CA THR A 482 -10.37 18.56 7.35
C THR A 482 -11.34 17.99 8.37
N LEU A 483 -12.65 18.25 8.27
CA LEU A 483 -13.66 17.62 9.15
C LEU A 483 -13.60 16.10 9.05
N TYR A 484 -13.48 15.56 7.83
CA TYR A 484 -13.37 14.11 7.61
C TYR A 484 -12.06 13.53 8.16
N GLU A 485 -10.93 14.21 7.93
CA GLU A 485 -9.62 13.84 8.49
C GLU A 485 -9.64 13.81 10.03
N ARG A 486 -10.27 14.78 10.68
CA ARG A 486 -10.45 14.79 12.15
C ARG A 486 -11.29 13.63 12.67
N ILE A 487 -12.37 13.25 11.98
CA ILE A 487 -13.16 12.05 12.32
C ILE A 487 -12.31 10.79 12.18
N PHE A 488 -11.55 10.67 11.10
CA PHE A 488 -10.69 9.52 10.84
C PHE A 488 -9.60 9.35 11.91
N ASP A 489 -8.87 10.44 12.21
CA ASP A 489 -7.85 10.47 13.28
C ASP A 489 -8.44 10.13 14.65
N PHE A 490 -9.66 10.63 14.95
CA PHE A 490 -10.38 10.31 16.18
C PHE A 490 -10.70 8.81 16.26
N ILE A 491 -11.28 8.22 15.21
CA ILE A 491 -11.64 6.79 15.20
C ILE A 491 -10.40 5.91 15.36
N VAL A 492 -9.31 6.19 14.64
CA VAL A 492 -8.02 5.49 14.80
C VAL A 492 -7.51 5.62 16.24
N THR A 493 -7.62 6.80 16.85
CA THR A 493 -7.24 7.03 18.26
C THR A 493 -8.10 6.23 19.24
N ARG A 494 -9.42 6.11 19.01
CA ARG A 494 -10.32 5.28 19.85
C ARG A 494 -10.01 3.79 19.71
N ILE A 495 -9.74 3.30 18.50
CA ILE A 495 -9.33 1.91 18.25
C ILE A 495 -7.99 1.59 18.95
N ASN A 496 -7.00 2.48 18.83
CA ASN A 496 -5.70 2.33 19.50
C ASN A 496 -5.83 2.36 21.03
N LYS A 497 -6.77 3.14 21.58
CA LYS A 497 -7.08 3.16 23.02
C LYS A 497 -7.76 1.85 23.49
N ALA A 498 -8.56 1.21 22.65
CA ALA A 498 -9.18 -0.08 22.97
C ALA A 498 -8.16 -1.25 22.97
N MET A 499 -7.09 -1.14 22.18
CA MET A 499 -6.02 -2.16 22.08
C MET A 499 -4.77 -1.84 22.94
N SER A 500 -4.79 -0.78 23.76
CA SER A 500 -3.57 -0.25 24.37
C SER A 500 -2.98 -1.16 25.45
N TYR A 501 -1.71 -1.54 25.29
CA TYR A 501 -0.91 -2.24 26.29
C TYR A 501 0.36 -1.45 26.64
N SER A 502 0.84 -1.58 27.88
CA SER A 502 1.92 -0.74 28.44
C SER A 502 3.11 -1.52 29.00
N GLY A 503 3.19 -2.82 28.77
CA GLY A 503 4.36 -3.64 29.11
C GLY A 503 5.36 -3.72 27.95
N ASN A 504 6.52 -4.31 28.22
CA ASN A 504 7.39 -4.78 27.15
C ASN A 504 6.64 -5.82 26.31
N CYS A 505 6.83 -5.79 24.99
CA CYS A 505 6.19 -6.71 24.07
C CYS A 505 7.03 -6.94 22.81
N LYS A 506 6.89 -8.12 22.23
CA LYS A 506 7.28 -8.41 20.84
C LYS A 506 6.14 -8.01 19.91
N VAL A 507 6.44 -7.77 18.64
CA VAL A 507 5.45 -7.33 17.65
C VAL A 507 5.41 -8.25 16.43
N ILE A 508 4.21 -8.53 15.94
CA ILE A 508 4.00 -8.93 14.54
C ILE A 508 3.20 -7.81 13.86
N GLY A 509 3.88 -7.03 13.03
CA GLY A 509 3.28 -5.98 12.22
C GLY A 509 2.74 -6.51 10.88
N VAL A 510 1.62 -5.99 10.41
CA VAL A 510 1.06 -6.27 9.08
C VAL A 510 0.80 -4.95 8.37
N LEU A 511 1.50 -4.74 7.25
CA LEU A 511 1.41 -3.52 6.44
C LEU A 511 0.60 -3.78 5.16
N ASP A 512 -0.62 -3.24 5.09
CA ASP A 512 -1.43 -3.16 3.88
C ASP A 512 -1.39 -1.71 3.35
N ILE A 513 -0.58 -1.48 2.31
CA ILE A 513 -0.45 -0.19 1.63
C ILE A 513 -1.07 -0.24 0.23
N TYR A 514 -1.68 0.88 -0.18
CA TYR A 514 -2.03 1.14 -1.57
C TYR A 514 -0.82 0.85 -2.48
N GLY A 515 -1.09 0.28 -3.66
CA GLY A 515 -0.04 0.02 -4.63
C GLY A 515 0.48 1.30 -5.27
N PHE A 516 1.53 1.18 -6.07
CA PHE A 516 1.96 2.20 -7.00
C PHE A 516 0.80 2.58 -7.94
N GLU A 517 0.51 3.87 -8.12
CA GLU A 517 -0.60 4.36 -8.93
C GLU A 517 -0.09 5.10 -10.19
N VAL A 518 -0.66 4.74 -11.34
CA VAL A 518 -0.49 5.46 -12.61
C VAL A 518 -1.87 5.60 -13.27
N PHE A 519 -2.27 6.84 -13.46
CA PHE A 519 -3.51 7.27 -14.13
C PHE A 519 -3.18 8.15 -15.35
N GLU A 520 -4.20 8.45 -16.16
CA GLU A 520 -4.10 9.33 -17.33
C GLU A 520 -3.70 10.77 -16.95
N ARG A 521 -4.04 11.20 -15.73
CA ARG A 521 -3.56 12.45 -15.13
C ARG A 521 -3.25 12.19 -13.66
N ASN A 522 -1.99 12.37 -13.26
CA ASN A 522 -1.51 12.16 -11.90
C ASN A 522 -1.32 13.52 -11.22
N SER A 523 -1.78 13.67 -9.98
CA SER A 523 -1.64 14.91 -9.20
C SER A 523 -0.82 14.66 -7.93
N PHE A 524 -0.83 15.61 -7.00
CA PHE A 524 -0.05 15.59 -5.75
C PHE A 524 -0.29 14.31 -4.93
N GLU A 525 -1.50 13.78 -4.95
CA GLU A 525 -1.90 12.55 -4.27
C GLU A 525 -1.14 11.33 -4.81
N GLN A 526 -1.10 11.13 -6.12
CA GLN A 526 -0.32 10.06 -6.76
C GLN A 526 1.18 10.23 -6.53
N PHE A 527 1.68 11.47 -6.55
CA PHE A 527 3.08 11.78 -6.25
C PHE A 527 3.46 11.36 -4.81
N CYS A 528 2.60 11.61 -3.83
CA CYS A 528 2.80 11.14 -2.45
C CYS A 528 2.67 9.61 -2.30
N ILE A 529 1.68 8.99 -2.97
CA ILE A 529 1.47 7.54 -3.01
C ILE A 529 2.70 6.82 -3.59
N ASN A 530 3.25 7.34 -4.69
CA ASN A 530 4.39 6.76 -5.37
C ASN A 530 5.70 7.02 -4.60
N TYR A 531 5.86 8.16 -3.91
CA TYR A 531 6.96 8.38 -2.97
C TYR A 531 6.99 7.34 -1.84
N VAL A 532 5.85 7.03 -1.22
CA VAL A 532 5.79 6.01 -0.14
C VAL A 532 6.10 4.62 -0.69
N ASN A 533 5.63 4.29 -1.90
CA ASN A 533 5.99 3.04 -2.59
C ASN A 533 7.50 2.98 -2.93
N GLU A 534 8.10 4.08 -3.39
CA GLU A 534 9.55 4.19 -3.67
C GLU A 534 10.37 3.95 -2.39
N ARG A 535 9.99 4.58 -1.27
CA ARG A 535 10.59 4.38 0.05
C ARG A 535 10.48 2.93 0.54
N LEU A 536 9.31 2.31 0.41
CA LEU A 536 9.10 0.92 0.82
C LEU A 536 9.88 -0.07 -0.06
N GLN A 537 10.02 0.20 -1.36
CA GLN A 537 10.87 -0.59 -2.23
C GLN A 537 12.38 -0.40 -1.92
N GLN A 538 12.80 0.80 -1.50
CA GLN A 538 14.16 1.04 -1.02
C GLN A 538 14.49 0.18 0.22
N ILE A 539 13.57 0.17 1.20
CA ILE A 539 13.70 -0.65 2.42
C ILE A 539 13.68 -2.14 2.08
N PHE A 540 12.81 -2.57 1.16
CA PHE A 540 12.77 -3.95 0.67
C PHE A 540 14.14 -4.40 0.15
N ILE A 541 14.78 -3.58 -0.71
CA ILE A 541 16.08 -3.89 -1.31
C ILE A 541 17.16 -3.91 -0.23
N ASP A 542 17.24 -2.86 0.60
CA ASP A 542 18.25 -2.71 1.64
C ASP A 542 18.19 -3.83 2.69
N LEU A 543 17.01 -4.16 3.22
CA LEU A 543 16.84 -5.24 4.18
C LEU A 543 17.07 -6.62 3.54
N THR A 544 16.67 -6.83 2.28
CA THR A 544 16.93 -8.11 1.59
C THR A 544 18.42 -8.33 1.40
N VAL A 545 19.15 -7.34 0.86
CA VAL A 545 20.59 -7.47 0.59
C VAL A 545 21.38 -7.58 1.89
N ARG A 546 21.07 -6.78 2.91
CA ARG A 546 21.71 -6.89 4.24
C ARG A 546 21.40 -8.21 4.94
N GLY A 547 20.22 -8.78 4.72
CA GLY A 547 19.85 -10.10 5.23
C GLY A 547 20.73 -11.21 4.65
N GLU A 548 20.89 -11.24 3.33
CA GLU A 548 21.82 -12.18 2.66
C GLU A 548 23.27 -11.98 3.15
N GLN A 549 23.74 -10.73 3.22
CA GLN A 549 25.09 -10.40 3.72
C GLN A 549 25.32 -10.90 5.15
N ARG A 550 24.33 -10.72 6.03
CA ARG A 550 24.40 -11.14 7.43
C ARG A 550 24.48 -12.66 7.54
N GLU A 551 23.57 -13.39 6.91
CA GLU A 551 23.57 -14.86 6.97
C GLU A 551 24.87 -15.44 6.38
N TYR A 552 25.37 -14.89 5.28
CA TYR A 552 26.60 -15.39 4.65
C TYR A 552 27.80 -15.15 5.58
N HIS A 553 27.89 -14.00 6.24
CA HIS A 553 28.93 -13.72 7.24
C HIS A 553 28.78 -14.61 8.50
N GLU A 554 27.57 -14.81 8.99
CA GLU A 554 27.25 -15.68 10.14
C GLU A 554 27.60 -17.15 9.86
N GLU A 555 27.33 -17.65 8.65
CA GLU A 555 27.67 -19.00 8.21
C GLU A 555 29.14 -19.14 7.77
N GLY A 556 29.89 -18.04 7.62
CA GLY A 556 31.31 -18.04 7.21
C GLY A 556 31.54 -18.12 5.69
N MET A 557 30.47 -17.92 4.90
CA MET A 557 30.48 -17.95 3.44
C MET A 557 31.14 -16.69 2.86
N LYS A 558 31.73 -16.81 1.67
CA LYS A 558 32.27 -15.65 0.95
C LYS A 558 31.14 -14.82 0.34
N TRP A 559 31.03 -13.56 0.75
CA TRP A 559 30.17 -12.60 0.06
C TRP A 559 30.64 -12.39 -1.39
N LYS A 560 29.68 -12.21 -2.28
CA LYS A 560 29.88 -11.90 -3.70
C LYS A 560 28.96 -10.73 -4.04
N ASP A 561 29.53 -9.66 -4.57
CA ASP A 561 28.76 -8.44 -4.80
C ASP A 561 27.64 -8.63 -5.81
N ILE A 562 26.44 -8.26 -5.38
CA ILE A 562 25.20 -8.32 -6.16
C ILE A 562 25.01 -6.96 -6.81
N SER A 563 24.99 -6.90 -8.14
CA SER A 563 24.59 -5.69 -8.86
C SER A 563 23.06 -5.58 -8.88
N PHE A 564 22.53 -4.54 -8.25
CA PHE A 564 21.11 -4.17 -8.25
C PHE A 564 20.96 -2.66 -8.47
N PHE A 565 19.77 -2.22 -8.86
CA PHE A 565 19.45 -0.79 -8.93
C PHE A 565 19.03 -0.28 -7.54
N ASP A 566 19.89 0.52 -6.89
CA ASP A 566 19.51 1.24 -5.68
C ASP A 566 18.60 2.43 -6.05
N ASN A 567 17.31 2.29 -5.78
CA ASN A 567 16.32 3.34 -6.06
C ASN A 567 16.39 4.52 -5.07
N LYS A 568 17.33 4.51 -4.10
CA LYS A 568 17.64 5.68 -3.25
C LYS A 568 17.84 6.97 -4.05
N ILE A 569 18.36 6.90 -5.28
CA ILE A 569 18.50 8.07 -6.16
C ILE A 569 17.15 8.74 -6.50
N VAL A 570 16.07 7.97 -6.63
CA VAL A 570 14.70 8.49 -6.83
C VAL A 570 14.11 9.00 -5.51
N VAL A 571 14.41 8.32 -4.41
CA VAL A 571 14.01 8.77 -3.06
C VAL A 571 14.67 10.10 -2.70
N ASP A 572 15.96 10.28 -2.98
CA ASP A 572 16.71 11.52 -2.74
C ASP A 572 16.30 12.65 -3.72
N LEU A 573 15.81 12.34 -4.92
CA LEU A 573 15.16 13.32 -5.80
C LEU A 573 13.91 13.92 -5.15
N ILE A 574 13.09 13.10 -4.48
CA ILE A 574 11.83 13.55 -3.87
C ILE A 574 12.06 14.15 -2.47
N ASP A 575 12.92 13.51 -1.68
CA ASP A 575 13.11 13.71 -0.23
C ASP A 575 14.59 13.98 0.16
N GLY A 576 15.43 14.40 -0.78
CA GLY A 576 16.79 14.85 -0.50
C GLY A 576 16.83 16.04 0.45
N ASN A 577 17.81 16.05 1.36
CA ASN A 577 18.12 17.23 2.18
C ASN A 577 19.14 18.16 1.49
N LYS A 578 20.14 17.59 0.82
CA LYS A 578 21.19 18.28 0.06
C LYS A 578 21.62 17.40 -1.14
N PRO A 579 21.30 17.76 -2.40
CA PRO A 579 20.39 18.85 -2.79
C PRO A 579 18.99 18.71 -2.19
N PRO A 580 18.20 19.80 -2.07
CA PRO A 580 16.83 19.72 -1.60
C PRO A 580 15.95 19.00 -2.63
N GLY A 581 15.28 17.93 -2.21
CA GLY A 581 14.34 17.19 -3.06
C GLY A 581 13.04 17.96 -3.33
N ILE A 582 12.27 17.49 -4.32
CA ILE A 582 11.02 18.11 -4.83
C ILE A 582 10.08 18.54 -3.69
N MET A 583 9.86 17.68 -2.69
CA MET A 583 8.96 17.99 -1.57
C MET A 583 9.45 19.15 -0.68
N ARG A 584 10.76 19.42 -0.59
CA ARG A 584 11.30 20.57 0.15
C ARG A 584 11.27 21.85 -0.68
N VAL A 585 11.41 21.74 -2.00
CA VAL A 585 11.19 22.86 -2.92
C VAL A 585 9.74 23.32 -2.85
N LEU A 586 8.78 22.38 -2.89
CA LEU A 586 7.35 22.65 -2.76
C LEU A 586 7.02 23.34 -1.41
N ASP A 587 7.52 22.83 -0.29
CA ASP A 587 7.30 23.42 1.03
C ASP A 587 7.83 24.86 1.16
N ASP A 588 8.99 25.15 0.58
CA ASP A 588 9.60 26.47 0.63
C ASP A 588 8.86 27.48 -0.26
N VAL A 589 8.32 27.04 -1.40
CA VAL A 589 7.40 27.87 -2.21
C VAL A 589 6.10 28.11 -1.47
N CYS A 590 5.50 27.10 -0.84
CA CYS A 590 4.29 27.25 -0.01
C CYS A 590 4.47 28.21 1.18
N LYS A 591 5.69 28.31 1.73
CA LYS A 591 6.03 29.24 2.83
C LYS A 591 6.37 30.65 2.35
N THR A 592 7.00 30.80 1.19
CA THR A 592 7.44 32.11 0.66
C THR A 592 6.40 32.79 -0.23
N VAL A 593 5.44 32.05 -0.79
CA VAL A 593 4.24 32.60 -1.40
C VAL A 593 3.13 32.52 -0.37
N HIS A 594 2.83 33.64 0.30
CA HIS A 594 1.54 33.78 0.95
C HIS A 594 0.46 33.52 -0.12
N ALA A 595 -0.33 32.46 0.05
CA ALA A 595 -1.13 31.85 -1.02
C ALA A 595 -2.30 32.74 -1.52
N VAL A 596 -2.00 33.84 -2.22
CA VAL A 596 -2.98 34.78 -2.79
C VAL A 596 -3.57 34.23 -4.10
N ASP A 597 -2.79 33.43 -4.82
CA ASP A 597 -3.16 32.69 -6.03
C ASP A 597 -2.39 31.36 -6.04
N SER A 598 -3.07 30.24 -6.35
CA SER A 598 -2.38 28.94 -6.49
C SER A 598 -1.61 28.88 -7.80
N ALA A 599 -2.15 29.40 -8.91
CA ALA A 599 -1.50 29.32 -10.22
C ALA A 599 -0.12 30.00 -10.19
N ALA A 600 -0.04 31.20 -9.60
CA ALA A 600 1.23 31.89 -9.36
C ALA A 600 2.19 31.12 -8.44
N ALA A 601 1.68 30.35 -7.47
CA ALA A 601 2.51 29.51 -6.59
C ALA A 601 3.03 28.25 -7.32
N ASP A 602 2.17 27.59 -8.11
CA ASP A 602 2.46 26.38 -8.88
C ASP A 602 3.47 26.68 -10.01
N ILE A 603 3.35 27.82 -10.68
CA ILE A 603 4.35 28.33 -11.64
C ILE A 603 5.70 28.55 -10.94
N LYS A 604 5.73 29.26 -9.81
CA LYS A 604 6.97 29.52 -9.05
C LYS A 604 7.61 28.23 -8.50
N PHE A 605 6.80 27.22 -8.20
CA PHE A 605 7.27 25.87 -7.86
C PHE A 605 7.99 25.22 -9.04
N MET A 606 7.41 25.26 -10.24
CA MET A 606 8.07 24.73 -11.45
C MET A 606 9.32 25.52 -11.83
N GLU A 607 9.31 26.85 -11.78
CA GLU A 607 10.51 27.68 -11.97
C GLU A 607 11.63 27.26 -11.01
N LYS A 608 11.31 27.09 -9.72
CA LYS A 608 12.30 26.73 -8.69
C LYS A 608 12.77 25.28 -8.85
N LEU A 609 11.89 24.36 -9.23
CA LEU A 609 12.24 22.96 -9.54
C LEU A 609 13.21 22.88 -10.72
N ILE A 610 12.94 23.61 -11.80
CA ILE A 610 13.83 23.73 -12.96
C ILE A 610 15.21 24.25 -12.52
N HIS A 611 15.26 25.37 -11.79
CA HIS A 611 16.53 25.96 -11.36
C HIS A 611 17.35 25.10 -10.38
N SER A 612 16.72 24.18 -9.62
CA SER A 612 17.39 23.44 -8.55
C SER A 612 17.63 21.94 -8.81
N ILE A 613 16.83 21.28 -9.66
CA ILE A 613 16.90 19.80 -9.83
C ILE A 613 16.81 19.32 -11.30
N GLN A 614 16.66 20.20 -12.31
CA GLN A 614 16.44 19.77 -13.72
C GLN A 614 17.49 18.81 -14.31
N SER A 615 18.73 18.82 -13.81
CA SER A 615 19.83 17.98 -14.30
C SER A 615 19.83 16.55 -13.72
N HIS A 616 18.87 16.20 -12.88
CA HIS A 616 18.82 14.90 -12.22
C HIS A 616 18.34 13.79 -13.18
N PRO A 617 19.06 12.65 -13.30
CA PRO A 617 18.80 11.66 -14.36
C PRO A 617 17.41 10.97 -14.31
N HIS A 618 16.77 10.97 -13.13
CA HIS A 618 15.42 10.45 -12.92
C HIS A 618 14.30 11.50 -13.00
N LEU A 619 14.62 12.77 -13.31
CA LEU A 619 13.65 13.84 -13.55
C LEU A 619 13.65 14.19 -15.05
N VAL A 620 12.47 14.40 -15.63
CA VAL A 620 12.28 14.92 -16.99
C VAL A 620 11.16 15.96 -16.93
N ILE A 621 11.39 17.15 -17.49
CA ILE A 621 10.40 18.24 -17.47
C ILE A 621 9.92 18.48 -18.90
N SER A 622 8.60 18.40 -19.08
CA SER A 622 7.93 18.68 -20.35
C SER A 622 7.99 20.20 -20.61
N ASN A 623 8.50 20.61 -21.77
CA ASN A 623 8.69 22.01 -22.19
C ASN A 623 9.58 22.85 -21.24
N THR A 624 10.84 23.12 -21.63
CA THR A 624 11.78 23.98 -20.87
C THR A 624 11.50 25.49 -21.01
N GLY A 625 10.23 25.90 -20.97
CA GLY A 625 9.78 27.28 -21.09
C GLY A 625 8.90 27.72 -19.91
N SER A 626 8.45 28.97 -19.90
CA SER A 626 7.62 29.58 -18.85
C SER A 626 6.18 29.05 -18.74
N SER A 627 5.92 27.83 -19.20
CA SER A 627 4.62 27.17 -19.25
C SER A 627 4.76 25.64 -19.04
N ALA A 628 5.74 25.23 -18.24
CA ALA A 628 5.91 23.84 -17.82
C ALA A 628 4.86 23.49 -16.74
N ASP A 629 3.81 22.78 -17.14
CA ASP A 629 2.68 22.36 -16.31
C ASP A 629 2.77 20.89 -15.85
N GLU A 630 3.80 20.16 -16.30
CA GLU A 630 4.06 18.78 -15.91
C GLU A 630 5.54 18.48 -15.64
N PHE A 631 5.79 17.56 -14.69
CA PHE A 631 7.10 16.93 -14.50
C PHE A 631 6.96 15.40 -14.43
N THR A 632 7.95 14.70 -14.97
CA THR A 632 7.97 13.23 -15.05
C THR A 632 9.10 12.66 -14.20
N ILE A 633 8.80 11.68 -13.35
CA ILE A 633 9.78 10.95 -12.54
C ILE A 633 9.91 9.52 -13.04
N LYS A 634 11.16 9.06 -13.19
CA LYS A 634 11.52 7.67 -13.53
C LYS A 634 11.58 6.82 -12.26
N HIS A 635 10.44 6.31 -11.81
CA HIS A 635 10.31 5.46 -10.62
C HIS A 635 10.78 4.02 -10.88
N TYR A 636 10.98 3.22 -9.82
CA TYR A 636 11.29 1.79 -9.96
C TYR A 636 10.25 1.01 -10.79
N ALA A 637 9.00 1.44 -10.76
CA ALA A 637 7.88 0.84 -11.48
C ALA A 637 7.76 1.28 -12.95
N GLY A 638 8.36 2.41 -13.32
CA GLY A 638 8.24 3.06 -14.63
C GLY A 638 8.19 4.58 -14.54
N ASP A 639 8.09 5.24 -15.70
CA ASP A 639 8.03 6.70 -15.80
C ASP A 639 6.60 7.19 -15.53
N VAL A 640 6.44 8.20 -14.66
CA VAL A 640 5.12 8.78 -14.29
C VAL A 640 5.17 10.30 -14.40
N SER A 641 4.26 10.85 -15.20
CA SER A 641 4.07 12.30 -15.40
C SER A 641 3.01 12.84 -14.44
N TYR A 642 3.34 13.91 -13.72
CA TYR A 642 2.50 14.60 -12.75
C TYR A 642 2.20 16.02 -13.21
N SER A 643 0.92 16.41 -13.21
CA SER A 643 0.49 17.77 -13.54
C SER A 643 0.50 18.65 -12.29
N THR A 644 1.07 19.85 -12.39
CA THR A 644 1.33 20.75 -11.24
C THR A 644 0.15 21.60 -10.80
N GLU A 645 -1.01 21.46 -11.45
CA GLU A 645 -2.25 22.11 -11.03
C GLU A 645 -2.58 21.80 -9.56
N GLU A 646 -2.77 22.86 -8.77
CA GLU A 646 -3.02 22.85 -7.33
C GLU A 646 -1.93 22.23 -6.43
N PHE A 647 -0.70 21.95 -6.92
CA PHE A 647 0.34 21.31 -6.09
C PHE A 647 0.64 22.10 -4.80
N CYS A 648 0.76 23.42 -4.90
CA CYS A 648 0.97 24.31 -3.75
C CYS A 648 -0.29 24.46 -2.88
N PHE A 649 -1.49 24.42 -3.44
CA PHE A 649 -2.74 24.44 -2.66
C PHE A 649 -2.91 23.14 -1.86
N LYS A 650 -2.76 21.97 -2.50
CA LYS A 650 -2.85 20.64 -1.88
C LYS A 650 -1.73 20.36 -0.87
N ASN A 651 -0.61 21.08 -0.96
CA ASN A 651 0.46 21.01 0.04
C ASN A 651 0.25 21.96 1.23
N ASN A 652 -0.52 23.04 1.07
CA ASN A 652 -0.88 23.99 2.13
C ASN A 652 -2.05 23.46 2.98
N ASP A 653 -1.74 22.48 3.83
CA ASP A 653 -2.69 21.61 4.52
C ASP A 653 -3.36 22.22 5.77
N ASN A 654 -3.77 23.48 5.67
CA ASN A 654 -4.25 24.32 6.79
C ASN A 654 -5.56 25.03 6.44
N LEU A 655 -6.57 24.89 7.31
CA LEU A 655 -7.73 25.78 7.33
C LEU A 655 -7.33 27.21 7.72
N TYR A 656 -8.15 28.18 7.34
CA TYR A 656 -7.99 29.58 7.78
C TYR A 656 -8.45 29.76 9.23
N ALA A 657 -7.78 30.68 9.94
CA ALA A 657 -8.07 31.03 11.33
C ALA A 657 -9.55 31.33 11.63
N SER A 658 -10.25 31.98 10.68
CA SER A 658 -11.69 32.26 10.76
C SER A 658 -12.53 30.97 10.82
N ILE A 659 -12.22 29.99 9.97
CA ILE A 659 -12.94 28.71 9.89
C ILE A 659 -12.68 27.87 11.16
N VAL A 660 -11.42 27.79 11.62
CA VAL A 660 -11.08 27.08 12.88
C VAL A 660 -11.77 27.76 14.07
N GLY A 661 -11.77 29.10 14.11
CA GLY A 661 -12.44 29.88 15.15
C GLY A 661 -13.96 29.70 15.14
N CYS A 662 -14.58 29.49 13.97
CA CYS A 662 -15.99 29.14 13.86
C CYS A 662 -16.29 27.80 14.56
N LEU A 663 -15.51 26.77 14.25
CA LEU A 663 -15.65 25.42 14.82
C LEU A 663 -15.32 25.35 16.33
N GLN A 664 -14.35 26.14 16.80
CA GLN A 664 -14.03 26.28 18.23
C GLN A 664 -15.12 26.97 19.04
N ASN A 665 -16.00 27.74 18.40
CA ASN A 665 -17.20 28.32 19.03
C ASN A 665 -18.46 27.46 18.82
N SER A 666 -18.31 26.20 18.37
CA SER A 666 -19.43 25.28 18.23
C SER A 666 -20.11 24.99 19.57
N THR A 667 -21.44 24.94 19.55
CA THR A 667 -22.25 24.44 20.67
C THR A 667 -21.97 22.96 20.99
N TYR A 668 -21.50 22.17 20.02
CA TYR A 668 -21.18 20.75 20.21
C TYR A 668 -19.73 20.58 20.67
N GLN A 669 -19.54 20.24 21.94
CA GLN A 669 -18.22 20.08 22.56
C GLN A 669 -17.36 19.01 21.89
N PHE A 670 -17.97 18.01 21.22
CA PHE A 670 -17.24 17.04 20.41
C PHE A 670 -16.50 17.71 19.25
N ILE A 671 -17.16 18.60 18.49
CA ILE A 671 -16.53 19.37 17.41
C ILE A 671 -15.41 20.26 17.96
N VAL A 672 -15.63 20.96 19.07
CA VAL A 672 -14.58 21.79 19.71
C VAL A 672 -13.35 20.96 20.06
N SER A 673 -13.53 19.72 20.54
CA SER A 673 -12.41 18.81 20.88
C SER A 673 -11.60 18.31 19.67
N LEU A 674 -12.17 18.35 18.46
CA LEU A 674 -11.47 18.01 17.21
C LEU A 674 -10.58 19.15 16.68
N PHE A 675 -10.72 20.38 17.22
CA PHE A 675 -9.97 21.56 16.78
C PHE A 675 -9.20 22.24 17.94
N PRO A 676 -8.13 21.60 18.46
CA PRO A 676 -7.33 22.11 19.58
C PRO A 676 -6.30 23.21 19.20
N GLU A 677 -6.29 23.70 17.95
CA GLU A 677 -5.28 24.63 17.46
C GLU A 677 -5.33 26.01 18.15
N ASN A 678 -4.18 26.52 18.62
CA ASN A 678 -4.10 27.89 19.15
C ASN A 678 -4.00 28.91 18.00
N ILE A 679 -5.14 29.49 17.62
CA ILE A 679 -5.28 30.49 16.55
C ILE A 679 -4.41 31.75 16.80
N GLN A 680 -4.00 32.02 18.03
CA GLN A 680 -3.23 33.23 18.39
C GLN A 680 -1.71 33.11 18.20
N ASP A 681 -1.14 31.90 18.06
CA ASP A 681 0.32 31.73 18.00
C ASP A 681 0.88 31.56 16.58
N ASN A 682 1.05 32.71 15.91
CA ASN A 682 1.69 32.82 14.59
C ASN A 682 3.16 32.32 14.51
N LYS A 683 3.75 31.81 15.60
CA LYS A 683 5.17 31.37 15.62
C LYS A 683 5.38 29.96 15.09
N GLN A 684 4.35 29.11 15.07
CA GLN A 684 4.45 27.83 14.38
C GLN A 684 4.15 28.00 12.89
N ALA A 685 5.15 27.75 12.05
CA ALA A 685 4.96 27.68 10.61
C ALA A 685 4.02 26.49 10.26
N PRO A 686 3.06 26.66 9.34
CA PRO A 686 2.16 25.59 8.89
C PRO A 686 2.88 24.27 8.56
N THR A 687 2.30 23.15 9.00
CA THR A 687 2.78 21.81 8.64
C THR A 687 2.15 21.39 7.33
N THR A 688 2.92 21.45 6.26
CA THR A 688 2.48 21.08 4.91
C THR A 688 2.20 19.58 4.81
N SER A 689 1.38 19.19 3.83
CA SER A 689 1.13 17.78 3.49
C SER A 689 2.46 17.03 3.31
N SER A 690 3.37 17.56 2.48
CA SER A 690 4.69 16.94 2.25
C SER A 690 5.53 16.80 3.53
N PHE A 691 5.42 17.73 4.49
CA PHE A 691 6.10 17.58 5.78
C PHE A 691 5.52 16.42 6.60
N LYS A 692 4.20 16.37 6.78
CA LYS A 692 3.50 15.26 7.49
C LYS A 692 3.82 13.91 6.84
N ILE A 693 3.88 13.87 5.52
CA ILE A 693 4.10 12.66 4.72
C ILE A 693 5.53 12.14 4.85
N ARG A 694 6.56 13.00 4.76
CA ARG A 694 7.94 12.59 5.05
C ARG A 694 8.10 12.11 6.49
N GLN A 695 7.46 12.77 7.46
CA GLN A 695 7.55 12.40 8.87
C GLN A 695 6.92 11.02 9.14
N SER A 696 5.70 10.79 8.64
CA SER A 696 5.01 9.50 8.77
C SER A 696 5.72 8.37 8.02
N SER A 697 6.23 8.61 6.80
CA SER A 697 7.09 7.66 6.09
C SER A 697 8.37 7.36 6.86
N SER A 698 9.01 8.35 7.49
CA SER A 698 10.22 8.12 8.31
C SER A 698 9.92 7.27 9.55
N TYR A 699 8.80 7.52 10.22
CA TYR A 699 8.34 6.70 11.34
C TYR A 699 8.09 5.25 10.92
N LEU A 700 7.42 5.04 9.78
CA LEU A 700 7.20 3.71 9.22
C LEU A 700 8.52 3.00 8.90
N VAL A 701 9.49 3.68 8.29
CA VAL A 701 10.86 3.14 8.09
C VAL A 701 11.45 2.67 9.41
N THR A 702 11.38 3.48 10.47
CA THR A 702 11.94 3.12 11.79
C THR A 702 11.24 1.93 12.43
N ARG A 703 9.91 1.77 12.28
CA ARG A 703 9.19 0.57 12.78
C ARG A 703 9.58 -0.68 11.99
N LEU A 704 9.58 -0.61 10.66
CA LEU A 704 9.89 -1.76 9.79
C LEU A 704 11.35 -2.23 9.94
N SER A 705 12.31 -1.31 10.01
CA SER A 705 13.74 -1.64 10.19
C SER A 705 14.09 -2.14 11.61
N ALA A 706 13.15 -2.11 12.55
CA ALA A 706 13.28 -2.72 13.87
C ALA A 706 12.67 -4.14 13.93
N CYS A 707 12.22 -4.68 12.79
CA CYS A 707 11.59 -5.99 12.67
C CYS A 707 12.25 -6.83 11.56
N THR A 708 12.21 -8.16 11.68
CA THR A 708 12.57 -9.07 10.60
C THR A 708 11.42 -9.15 9.57
N PRO A 709 11.67 -8.88 8.27
CA PRO A 709 10.60 -8.68 7.31
C PRO A 709 10.24 -9.94 6.51
N HIS A 710 8.95 -10.10 6.26
CA HIS A 710 8.37 -11.04 5.30
C HIS A 710 7.52 -10.29 4.29
N TYR A 711 7.40 -10.83 3.07
CA TYR A 711 6.85 -10.08 1.94
C TYR A 711 5.76 -10.86 1.20
N ILE A 712 4.64 -10.19 0.92
CA ILE A 712 3.57 -10.69 0.06
C ILE A 712 3.43 -9.76 -1.15
N ARG A 713 3.54 -10.33 -2.35
CA ARG A 713 3.39 -9.66 -3.64
C ARG A 713 2.08 -10.12 -4.30
N CYS A 714 1.03 -9.32 -4.15
CA CYS A 714 -0.32 -9.61 -4.64
C CYS A 714 -0.48 -9.26 -6.13
N ILE A 715 -1.07 -10.16 -6.91
CA ILE A 715 -1.28 -10.05 -8.37
C ILE A 715 -2.78 -10.15 -8.70
N LYS A 716 -3.24 -9.23 -9.55
CA LYS A 716 -4.57 -9.21 -10.17
C LYS A 716 -4.51 -9.91 -11.54
N PRO A 717 -5.12 -11.10 -11.75
CA PRO A 717 -4.93 -11.85 -12.99
C PRO A 717 -5.71 -11.28 -14.19
N ASN A 718 -6.77 -10.51 -13.96
CA ASN A 718 -7.52 -9.80 -15.00
C ASN A 718 -8.24 -8.56 -14.42
N ASP A 719 -8.48 -7.52 -15.25
CA ASP A 719 -9.18 -6.31 -14.80
C ASP A 719 -10.70 -6.44 -14.71
N LYS A 720 -11.28 -7.47 -15.32
CA LYS A 720 -12.74 -7.70 -15.37
C LYS A 720 -13.29 -8.40 -14.13
N LYS A 721 -12.48 -8.62 -13.09
CA LYS A 721 -12.82 -9.37 -11.86
C LYS A 721 -13.36 -10.78 -12.12
N GLN A 722 -13.02 -11.37 -13.28
CA GLN A 722 -13.58 -12.67 -13.68
C GLN A 722 -12.88 -13.82 -12.92
N PRO A 723 -13.64 -14.78 -12.37
CA PRO A 723 -13.07 -15.92 -11.66
C PRO A 723 -12.19 -16.77 -12.58
N MET A 724 -11.02 -17.16 -12.09
CA MET A 724 -10.05 -18.02 -12.78
C MET A 724 -9.64 -17.58 -14.20
N ASN A 725 -9.79 -16.30 -14.57
CA ASN A 725 -9.32 -15.76 -15.85
C ASN A 725 -7.94 -15.10 -15.70
N PHE A 726 -6.93 -15.64 -16.41
CA PHE A 726 -5.54 -15.17 -16.38
C PHE A 726 -5.15 -14.47 -17.69
N VAL A 727 -4.89 -13.16 -17.62
CA VAL A 727 -4.48 -12.34 -18.77
C VAL A 727 -2.97 -12.10 -18.71
N SER A 728 -2.20 -12.94 -19.41
CA SER A 728 -0.74 -12.99 -19.28
C SER A 728 -0.04 -11.64 -19.46
N SER A 729 -0.40 -10.84 -20.47
CA SER A 729 0.18 -9.50 -20.68
C SER A 729 -0.07 -8.54 -19.51
N ARG A 730 -1.20 -8.69 -18.81
CA ARG A 730 -1.56 -7.88 -17.65
C ARG A 730 -0.83 -8.34 -16.39
N VAL A 731 -0.57 -9.63 -16.25
CA VAL A 731 0.26 -10.19 -15.17
C VAL A 731 1.74 -9.90 -15.42
N GLU A 732 2.23 -9.94 -16.66
CA GLU A 732 3.62 -9.61 -16.99
C GLU A 732 3.97 -8.14 -16.65
N HIS A 733 3.02 -7.23 -16.85
CA HIS A 733 3.14 -5.84 -16.38
C HIS A 733 3.34 -5.77 -14.85
N GLN A 734 2.61 -6.58 -14.09
CA GLN A 734 2.73 -6.67 -12.63
C GLN A 734 4.03 -7.35 -12.20
N VAL A 735 4.44 -8.44 -12.86
CA VAL A 735 5.74 -9.11 -12.65
C VAL A 735 6.90 -8.12 -12.82
N LYS A 736 6.81 -7.23 -13.83
CA LYS A 736 7.79 -6.17 -14.06
C LYS A 736 7.81 -5.14 -12.93
N TYR A 737 6.70 -4.44 -12.63
CA TYR A 737 6.74 -3.35 -11.65
C TYR A 737 6.91 -3.83 -10.20
N LEU A 738 6.46 -5.04 -9.85
CA LEU A 738 6.72 -5.66 -8.53
C LEU A 738 8.19 -6.13 -8.38
N GLY A 739 9.02 -5.97 -9.42
CA GLY A 739 10.43 -6.32 -9.41
C GLY A 739 10.70 -7.82 -9.27
N LEU A 740 9.73 -8.69 -9.60
CA LEU A 740 9.81 -10.13 -9.28
C LEU A 740 11.01 -10.81 -9.93
N LEU A 741 11.38 -10.39 -11.16
CA LEU A 741 12.58 -10.85 -11.83
C LEU A 741 13.87 -10.44 -11.10
N GLU A 742 13.93 -9.22 -10.57
CA GLU A 742 15.09 -8.75 -9.80
C GLU A 742 15.17 -9.42 -8.43
N ASN A 743 14.02 -9.70 -7.79
CA ASN A 743 13.95 -10.50 -6.56
C ASN A 743 14.54 -11.91 -6.77
N ILE A 744 14.20 -12.57 -7.89
CA ILE A 744 14.77 -13.87 -8.28
C ILE A 744 16.29 -13.74 -8.51
N LYS A 745 16.75 -12.73 -9.26
CA LYS A 745 18.18 -12.50 -9.49
C LYS A 745 18.96 -12.31 -8.19
N VAL A 746 18.51 -11.43 -7.30
CA VAL A 746 19.16 -11.15 -5.99
C VAL A 746 19.22 -12.42 -5.14
N LYS A 747 18.16 -13.23 -5.10
CA LYS A 747 18.16 -14.53 -4.39
C LYS A 747 19.05 -15.58 -5.06
N ARG A 748 19.29 -15.52 -6.38
CA ARG A 748 20.19 -16.43 -7.12
C ARG A 748 21.66 -16.00 -7.20
N SER A 749 22.00 -14.74 -6.94
CA SER A 749 23.37 -14.24 -7.20
C SER A 749 24.47 -14.84 -6.31
N GLY A 750 24.09 -15.38 -5.14
CA GLY A 750 24.91 -16.23 -4.28
C GLY A 750 24.52 -17.71 -4.41
N TYR A 751 23.53 -18.14 -3.64
CA TYR A 751 23.06 -19.55 -3.58
C TYR A 751 21.55 -19.65 -3.79
N ALA A 752 21.12 -20.41 -4.81
CA ALA A 752 19.71 -20.62 -5.11
C ALA A 752 18.95 -21.42 -4.04
N TYR A 753 19.65 -22.20 -3.21
CA TYR A 753 19.05 -22.96 -2.11
C TYR A 753 19.97 -22.96 -0.87
N ARG A 754 19.35 -22.93 0.31
CA ARG A 754 20.02 -23.00 1.63
C ARG A 754 19.16 -23.79 2.61
N GLN A 755 19.75 -24.61 3.47
CA GLN A 755 19.01 -25.38 4.48
C GLN A 755 19.91 -25.82 5.64
N LEU A 756 19.37 -25.99 6.85
CA LEU A 756 20.09 -26.58 7.98
C LEU A 756 20.61 -27.98 7.63
N LYS A 757 21.82 -28.32 8.07
CA LYS A 757 22.50 -29.57 7.71
C LYS A 757 21.66 -30.81 8.00
N ASP A 758 21.07 -30.90 9.18
CA ASP A 758 20.26 -32.05 9.58
C ASP A 758 18.98 -32.16 8.74
N VAL A 759 18.32 -31.04 8.43
CA VAL A 759 17.13 -31.02 7.58
C VAL A 759 17.48 -31.40 6.13
N PHE A 760 18.61 -30.91 5.62
CA PHE A 760 19.13 -31.29 4.30
C PHE A 760 19.41 -32.80 4.19
N LEU A 761 20.11 -33.37 5.18
CA LEU A 761 20.44 -34.80 5.21
C LEU A 761 19.18 -35.66 5.43
N ASN A 762 18.28 -35.27 6.33
CA ASN A 762 17.01 -35.99 6.58
C ASN A 762 16.05 -35.95 5.38
N ARG A 763 16.19 -34.98 4.46
CA ARG A 763 15.48 -34.93 3.18
C ARG A 763 16.23 -35.67 2.07
N PHE A 764 17.36 -35.13 1.62
CA PHE A 764 18.06 -35.62 0.43
C PHE A 764 18.94 -36.85 0.67
N GLY A 765 19.36 -37.12 1.91
CA GLY A 765 20.10 -38.34 2.26
C GLY A 765 19.36 -39.63 1.90
N LYS A 766 18.02 -39.58 1.84
CA LYS A 766 17.14 -40.67 1.37
C LYS A 766 17.35 -41.07 -0.10
N ILE A 767 18.08 -40.27 -0.90
CA ILE A 767 18.54 -40.67 -2.24
C ILE A 767 19.53 -41.85 -2.12
N MET A 768 20.38 -41.86 -1.09
CA MET A 768 21.31 -42.94 -0.78
C MET A 768 20.60 -44.14 -0.14
N ASP A 769 21.12 -45.35 -0.31
CA ASP A 769 20.55 -46.57 0.32
C ASP A 769 20.95 -46.70 1.79
N VAL A 770 22.02 -46.00 2.19
CA VAL A 770 22.46 -45.82 3.58
C VAL A 770 22.45 -44.33 3.85
N GLN A 771 21.82 -43.92 4.95
CA GLN A 771 21.69 -42.50 5.32
C GLN A 771 23.09 -41.88 5.56
N PRO A 772 23.45 -40.78 4.88
CA PRO A 772 24.75 -40.12 5.04
C PRO A 772 24.92 -39.53 6.45
N ARG A 773 26.13 -39.64 6.99
CA ARG A 773 26.49 -39.16 8.34
C ARG A 773 26.84 -37.66 8.36
N ASN A 774 27.18 -37.09 7.21
CA ASN A 774 27.51 -35.68 7.03
C ASN A 774 27.27 -35.25 5.57
N VAL A 775 27.39 -33.95 5.32
CA VAL A 775 27.13 -33.32 4.01
C VAL A 775 28.15 -33.79 2.96
N GLN A 776 29.43 -33.88 3.33
CA GLN A 776 30.49 -34.31 2.42
C GLN A 776 30.26 -35.73 1.88
N GLU A 777 29.86 -36.68 2.72
CA GLU A 777 29.54 -38.07 2.33
C GLU A 777 28.36 -38.12 1.33
N PHE A 778 27.39 -37.21 1.46
CA PHE A 778 26.32 -37.05 0.47
C PHE A 778 26.81 -36.43 -0.86
N VAL A 779 27.64 -35.38 -0.79
CA VAL A 779 28.17 -34.70 -1.98
C VAL A 779 29.11 -35.62 -2.79
N GLU A 780 29.94 -36.41 -2.12
CA GLU A 780 30.79 -37.44 -2.73
C GLU A 780 29.95 -38.57 -3.37
N TYR A 781 28.82 -38.94 -2.77
CA TYR A 781 27.89 -39.90 -3.39
C TYR A 781 27.21 -39.32 -4.63
N ILE A 782 26.62 -38.12 -4.55
CA ILE A 782 25.76 -37.59 -5.61
C ILE A 782 26.58 -37.25 -6.87
N THR A 783 27.75 -36.63 -6.71
CA THR A 783 28.67 -36.28 -7.82
C THR A 783 29.27 -37.51 -8.50
N ARG A 784 29.61 -38.55 -7.74
CA ARG A 784 30.09 -39.84 -8.28
C ARG A 784 29.01 -40.59 -9.06
N THR A 785 27.74 -40.43 -8.67
CA THR A 785 26.61 -41.18 -9.25
C THR A 785 25.94 -40.41 -10.40
N HIS A 786 25.94 -39.08 -10.35
CA HIS A 786 25.32 -38.19 -11.35
C HIS A 786 26.32 -37.14 -11.85
N LYS A 787 26.96 -37.43 -12.99
CA LYS A 787 28.00 -36.59 -13.61
C LYS A 787 27.56 -35.19 -14.05
N ASP A 788 26.26 -34.92 -14.05
CA ASP A 788 25.69 -33.60 -14.36
C ASP A 788 25.74 -32.65 -13.14
N ILE A 789 26.11 -33.16 -11.95
CA ILE A 789 26.27 -32.40 -10.70
C ILE A 789 27.77 -32.33 -10.35
N ASN A 790 28.27 -31.13 -10.04
CA ASN A 790 29.67 -30.93 -9.63
C ASN A 790 29.78 -30.64 -8.12
N ALA A 791 30.91 -31.00 -7.52
CA ALA A 791 31.13 -30.83 -6.08
C ALA A 791 31.17 -29.34 -5.65
N ASP A 792 31.63 -28.45 -6.54
CA ASP A 792 31.69 -27.01 -6.29
C ASP A 792 30.32 -26.32 -6.36
N GLU A 793 29.26 -27.01 -6.80
CA GLU A 793 27.89 -26.49 -6.71
C GLU A 793 27.38 -26.45 -5.26
N PHE A 794 27.98 -27.23 -4.36
CA PHE A 794 27.70 -27.24 -2.93
C PHE A 794 28.74 -26.38 -2.19
N GLU A 795 28.31 -25.70 -1.14
CA GLU A 795 29.21 -25.02 -0.20
C GLU A 795 28.64 -25.16 1.22
N GLU A 796 29.46 -25.60 2.18
CA GLU A 796 29.02 -25.92 3.55
C GLU A 796 29.38 -24.78 4.52
N GLY A 797 28.36 -24.19 5.15
CA GLY A 797 28.53 -23.17 6.19
C GLY A 797 28.77 -23.78 7.57
N LYS A 798 28.55 -23.01 8.63
CA LYS A 798 28.61 -23.49 10.02
C LYS A 798 27.43 -24.41 10.35
N THR A 799 26.20 -23.98 10.08
CA THR A 799 24.95 -24.71 10.42
C THR A 799 24.14 -25.11 9.18
N LYS A 800 24.42 -24.53 8.01
CA LYS A 800 23.66 -24.73 6.78
C LYS A 800 24.48 -25.34 5.63
N VAL A 801 23.79 -25.99 4.71
CA VAL A 801 24.25 -26.38 3.37
C VAL A 801 23.70 -25.39 2.37
N PHE A 802 24.56 -24.91 1.47
CA PHE A 802 24.18 -24.02 0.38
C PHE A 802 24.42 -24.70 -0.97
N VAL A 803 23.54 -24.43 -1.94
CA VAL A 803 23.63 -24.96 -3.31
C VAL A 803 23.48 -23.81 -4.30
N LYS A 804 24.43 -23.72 -5.25
CA LYS A 804 24.58 -22.58 -6.17
C LYS A 804 23.52 -22.59 -7.27
N ASN A 805 23.34 -23.72 -7.95
CA ASN A 805 22.49 -23.83 -9.13
C ASN A 805 21.12 -24.49 -8.82
N PRO A 806 19.99 -23.94 -9.32
CA PRO A 806 18.70 -24.62 -9.31
C PRO A 806 18.69 -26.00 -9.96
N GLU A 807 19.49 -26.18 -11.01
CA GLU A 807 19.58 -27.41 -11.79
C GLU A 807 19.97 -28.60 -10.90
N THR A 808 20.93 -28.40 -9.99
CA THR A 808 21.35 -29.35 -8.96
C THR A 808 20.20 -29.76 -8.05
N ILE A 809 19.41 -28.78 -7.58
CA ILE A 809 18.23 -29.00 -6.72
C ILE A 809 17.16 -29.80 -7.45
N PHE A 810 16.85 -29.45 -8.70
CA PHE A 810 15.88 -30.20 -9.49
C PHE A 810 16.31 -31.65 -9.69
N VAL A 811 17.58 -31.92 -10.02
CA VAL A 811 18.06 -33.31 -10.18
C VAL A 811 17.94 -34.08 -8.86
N MET A 812 18.27 -33.46 -7.72
CA MET A 812 18.11 -34.11 -6.41
C MET A 812 16.63 -34.37 -6.06
N GLU A 813 15.71 -33.45 -6.34
CA GLU A 813 14.27 -33.67 -6.15
C GLU A 813 13.70 -34.74 -7.12
N ASP A 814 14.17 -34.78 -8.37
CA ASP A 814 13.83 -35.82 -9.36
C ASP A 814 14.22 -37.21 -8.83
N LEU A 815 15.45 -37.35 -8.30
CA LEU A 815 15.99 -38.59 -7.74
C LEU A 815 15.31 -38.98 -6.43
N LEU A 816 15.08 -38.01 -5.54
CA LEU A 816 14.37 -38.19 -4.28
C LEU A 816 12.94 -38.69 -4.53
N MET A 817 12.23 -38.09 -5.49
CA MET A 817 10.89 -38.54 -5.86
C MET A 817 10.91 -39.91 -6.56
N GLN A 818 11.85 -40.17 -7.47
CA GLN A 818 12.01 -41.48 -8.11
C GLN A 818 12.17 -42.62 -7.10
N LYS A 819 12.76 -42.34 -5.93
CA LYS A 819 13.00 -43.32 -4.86
C LYS A 819 11.87 -43.40 -3.83
N ILE A 820 11.29 -42.27 -3.41
CA ILE A 820 10.23 -42.24 -2.38
C ILE A 820 8.84 -42.52 -2.97
N ASP A 821 8.55 -42.05 -4.19
CA ASP A 821 7.29 -42.30 -4.89
C ASP A 821 7.52 -42.69 -6.38
N PRO A 822 7.99 -43.92 -6.65
CA PRO A 822 8.25 -44.39 -8.01
C PRO A 822 6.99 -44.43 -8.90
N ILE A 823 5.79 -44.45 -8.29
CA ILE A 823 4.50 -44.59 -8.99
C ILE A 823 3.98 -43.19 -9.38
N GLY A 824 3.91 -42.25 -8.43
CA GLY A 824 3.56 -40.87 -8.71
C GLY A 824 4.58 -40.18 -9.60
N TYR A 825 5.87 -40.54 -9.52
CA TYR A 825 6.88 -40.05 -10.46
C TYR A 825 6.54 -40.51 -11.89
N LYS A 826 6.27 -41.80 -12.11
CA LYS A 826 5.82 -42.32 -13.42
C LYS A 826 4.53 -41.63 -13.91
N ASN A 827 3.58 -41.36 -13.02
CA ASN A 827 2.34 -40.65 -13.36
C ASN A 827 2.61 -39.19 -13.77
N ARG A 828 3.56 -38.49 -13.13
CA ARG A 828 4.00 -37.15 -13.58
C ARG A 828 4.72 -37.23 -14.92
N VAL A 829 5.63 -38.18 -15.11
CA VAL A 829 6.32 -38.46 -16.40
C VAL A 829 5.30 -38.64 -17.53
N GLN A 830 4.21 -39.35 -17.27
CA GLN A 830 3.11 -39.56 -18.22
C GLN A 830 2.35 -38.25 -18.50
N ALA A 831 1.83 -37.60 -17.45
CA ALA A 831 1.04 -36.38 -17.56
C ALA A 831 1.83 -35.20 -18.18
N TYR A 832 3.14 -35.09 -17.91
CA TYR A 832 4.01 -34.12 -18.56
C TYR A 832 4.09 -34.36 -20.08
N LYS A 833 4.33 -35.60 -20.51
CA LYS A 833 4.40 -35.96 -21.94
C LYS A 833 3.07 -35.73 -22.66
N GLU A 834 1.95 -35.91 -21.97
CA GLU A 834 0.61 -35.64 -22.50
C GLU A 834 0.34 -34.13 -22.61
N ASN A 835 0.74 -33.35 -21.60
CA ASN A 835 0.69 -31.88 -21.64
C ASN A 835 1.62 -31.28 -22.69
N GLU A 836 2.84 -31.81 -22.89
CA GLU A 836 3.77 -31.34 -23.92
C GLU A 836 3.20 -31.61 -25.34
N LYS A 837 2.59 -32.78 -25.57
CA LYS A 837 1.83 -33.07 -26.80
C LYS A 837 0.66 -32.10 -26.99
N LEU A 838 -0.12 -31.83 -25.94
CA LEU A 838 -1.24 -30.87 -25.97
C LEU A 838 -0.76 -29.44 -26.26
N ALA A 839 0.38 -29.03 -25.72
CA ALA A 839 0.99 -27.73 -25.98
C ALA A 839 1.47 -27.62 -27.44
N GLN A 840 2.15 -28.65 -27.96
CA GLN A 840 2.56 -28.73 -29.37
C GLN A 840 1.34 -28.71 -30.31
N MET A 841 0.26 -29.42 -29.99
CA MET A 841 -1.00 -29.35 -30.74
C MET A 841 -1.67 -27.96 -30.67
N LYS A 842 -1.62 -27.27 -29.53
CA LYS A 842 -2.11 -25.90 -29.39
C LYS A 842 -1.26 -24.90 -30.20
N GLN A 843 0.07 -25.02 -30.19
CA GLN A 843 0.95 -24.21 -31.03
C GLN A 843 0.73 -24.47 -32.53
N GLY A 844 0.58 -25.73 -32.94
CA GLY A 844 0.20 -26.10 -34.30
C GLY A 844 -1.13 -25.47 -34.74
N LYS A 845 -2.14 -25.46 -33.85
CA LYS A 845 -3.42 -24.78 -34.10
C LYS A 845 -3.31 -23.25 -34.14
N HIS A 846 -2.41 -22.64 -33.37
CA HIS A 846 -2.10 -21.21 -33.50
C HIS A 846 -1.41 -20.88 -34.83
N SER A 847 -0.41 -21.67 -35.24
CA SER A 847 0.24 -21.51 -36.56
C SER A 847 -0.74 -21.68 -37.71
N MET A 848 -1.63 -22.67 -37.65
CA MET A 848 -2.73 -22.86 -38.62
C MET A 848 -3.71 -21.68 -38.64
N LYS A 849 -4.14 -21.18 -37.47
CA LYS A 849 -4.99 -19.97 -37.39
C LYS A 849 -4.30 -18.74 -37.97
N GLN A 850 -3.00 -18.57 -37.73
CA GLN A 850 -2.23 -17.43 -38.22
C GLN A 850 -2.02 -17.50 -39.74
N LYS A 851 -1.93 -18.70 -40.33
CA LYS A 851 -1.97 -18.87 -41.80
C LYS A 851 -3.38 -18.62 -42.38
N CYS A 852 -4.44 -19.07 -41.71
CA CYS A 852 -5.84 -18.78 -42.06
C CYS A 852 -6.31 -17.35 -41.70
N LEU A 853 -5.38 -16.45 -41.35
CA LEU A 853 -5.58 -15.01 -41.16
C LEU A 853 -4.66 -14.18 -42.09
N ILE A 854 -3.92 -14.87 -42.97
CA ILE A 854 -3.01 -14.30 -43.98
C ILE A 854 -3.40 -14.79 -45.41
N GLN A 855 -4.38 -15.70 -45.50
CA GLN A 855 -5.20 -15.99 -46.68
C GLN A 855 -6.62 -15.45 -46.44
#